data_AF-A0A353WPR1-F1
#
_entry.id   AF-A0A353WPR1-F1
#
_cell.length_a   1.000
_cell.length_b   1.000
_cell.length_c   1.000
_cell.angle_alpha   90.00
_cell.angle_beta   90.00
_cell.angle_gamma   90.00
#
_symmetry.space_group_name_H-M   'P 1'
#
loop_
_entity.id
_entity.type
_entity.pdbx_description
1 polymer ?
#
loop_
_entity_poly.entity_id
_entity_poly.type
_entity_poly.pdbx_seq_one_letter_code
_entity_poly.pdbx_strand_id
1 'polypeptide(L)'
;MTSMTKKTLFTVSLISSIAIPAALLSALAIGTDNKNLQSRPEGPCDIYAQAGTPCVAAHSSTRALYASYDGPLYQVMRESDRKTLDIGVVPPSEWDMGGYADAEAQDKFCAGTTCWITIIYDQSGKGNHLEQAPRGAFIGAALGGFNTLPIADMAPITLSGHKVYGVYFIPGMGLRQNDTHGVAVDDQAEGQYWVINGHHYNSGCCFDYGNAETDSRDDGDGTMETTYYGNQPLWFHGEAPGPWIMTDQENNLIGCVNPDPNDKYCETLESINWRFVTAMADGKPMHWRTMGGNAQEGDLKTFYDGIRLQNDRHSYDVMRKQGAIVLGNGGDNNNYSSGTFYEGAMTAPGTYPTAETNQAIQANIVAAKYDVQRLSISASDKTSEPNGLQTFSPGRNGSVNVKFVNTTGVSITDLELSIETPKSWKSIVRGTDDSIQRISYEILPGQTVVVPFTVTSGKKSFNGDLVAIARWTSNGKLINESAVQKVRNVPDIRINEFRVSDGTNHTNSFIELYNTSSNSIDISGWKLAVHEATLPIFNTITIDKGTKLAPGSFYLLGLSPSGLAVNASKGDKTIYVRSTEGMKPGDEIVIGSGAKSERHTIASIKNPDSKNAVTPPIYGRVVNELGKPTTIWQPLPDGPVIKIPVGSNNVPVESMTGVKVGDKLAIGYGAKFPAPTAQKSEYEIVTVTEIGKPGVQAWLAYDAKKGDTNIKVSSVDDISVGDVIRLDIDSEGHGVEYVTVTAVGTASSVSPSRGPMSLEEAGTGLTIKEPLKFDHSANIPFSCRGTGISFEPATKYDHYSNEPVLALCYEIVLSEPLKRNHQMEEVIMNSNVKTAGYIDEIEPDQYFGGPTLGIRGNMTLYDDRGHVVDALNWGSVVNPMLSEGFHGQSGLDEYGNYVHLTVPEKTPDRRFEDPNSPVMLSSDLSAGRYPDGVDSDDNIKDFRIQKTANLLKDAHAGSDTIVIKDVNGLRIGQHFTLGRGAEAEEIQIAVIGELEEEVVTLKFGSWTRVIRTPYRTLKLGSPIMKNHSGGDPMSDHKPTPGAPNCY
;
A
#
# COMPACT_ATOMS: atom_id res chain seq x y z
N MET A 1 -33.67 47.77 -24.15
CA MET A 1 -34.16 47.41 -25.49
C MET A 1 -33.84 45.93 -25.67
N THR A 2 -34.78 44.98 -25.73
CA THR A 2 -35.72 44.66 -26.85
C THR A 2 -34.97 44.35 -28.15
N SER A 3 -35.11 43.19 -28.81
CA SER A 3 -36.04 42.04 -28.58
C SER A 3 -35.48 40.73 -29.21
N MET A 4 -35.70 39.52 -28.63
CA MET A 4 -36.66 38.46 -29.07
C MET A 4 -36.45 37.86 -30.49
N THR A 5 -36.74 36.58 -30.85
CA THR A 5 -37.12 35.26 -30.24
C THR A 5 -36.96 34.17 -31.35
N LYS A 6 -37.16 32.84 -31.25
CA LYS A 6 -37.67 31.79 -30.30
C LYS A 6 -36.84 30.49 -30.59
N LYS A 7 -36.75 29.44 -29.76
CA LYS A 7 -37.70 28.32 -29.43
C LYS A 7 -38.30 27.56 -30.64
N THR A 8 -38.57 26.24 -30.61
CA THR A 8 -38.77 25.30 -29.47
C THR A 8 -38.57 23.81 -29.84
N LEU A 9 -38.33 22.96 -28.83
CA LEU A 9 -38.72 21.53 -28.64
C LEU A 9 -38.91 20.57 -29.82
N PHE A 10 -38.51 19.30 -29.63
CA PHE A 10 -39.43 18.16 -29.81
C PHE A 10 -39.03 16.93 -28.98
N THR A 11 -40.01 16.33 -28.27
CA THR A 11 -39.89 15.02 -27.60
C THR A 11 -41.25 14.31 -27.68
N VAL A 12 -41.37 13.25 -28.49
CA VAL A 12 -42.52 12.32 -28.51
C VAL A 12 -41.99 10.92 -28.86
N SER A 13 -42.64 9.88 -28.34
CA SER A 13 -42.24 8.47 -28.47
C SER A 13 -43.30 7.65 -29.25
N LEU A 14 -43.15 6.33 -29.25
CA LEU A 14 -44.13 5.26 -29.57
C LEU A 14 -44.35 4.79 -31.04
N ILE A 15 -44.49 3.46 -31.13
CA ILE A 15 -45.38 2.65 -32.00
C ILE A 15 -44.89 2.19 -33.41
N SER A 16 -44.25 1.01 -33.37
CA SER A 16 -44.72 -0.28 -33.95
C SER A 16 -44.65 -0.63 -35.45
N SER A 17 -44.08 -1.83 -35.66
CA SER A 17 -44.56 -2.94 -36.51
C SER A 17 -44.72 -2.78 -38.03
N ILE A 18 -43.88 -3.51 -38.78
CA ILE A 18 -44.24 -4.19 -40.03
C ILE A 18 -43.70 -5.63 -39.94
N ALA A 19 -44.40 -6.62 -40.49
CA ALA A 19 -43.98 -8.02 -40.51
C ALA A 19 -44.18 -8.66 -41.88
N ILE A 20 -43.24 -9.53 -42.28
CA ILE A 20 -43.42 -10.63 -43.27
C ILE A 20 -43.59 -10.12 -44.75
N PRO A 21 -43.08 -10.81 -45.80
CA PRO A 21 -42.85 -12.27 -45.89
C PRO A 21 -41.45 -12.75 -46.28
N ALA A 22 -41.23 -14.05 -46.04
CA ALA A 22 -40.10 -14.83 -46.56
C ALA A 22 -40.53 -15.71 -47.75
N ALA A 23 -39.66 -15.83 -48.75
CA ALA A 23 -39.47 -17.02 -49.60
C ALA A 23 -38.28 -16.79 -50.56
N LEU A 24 -37.63 -17.88 -51.00
CA LEU A 24 -36.54 -17.93 -52.01
C LEU A 24 -35.15 -17.40 -51.59
N LEU A 25 -34.46 -18.17 -50.74
CA LEU A 25 -32.99 -18.34 -50.83
C LEU A 25 -32.56 -19.66 -50.18
N SER A 26 -32.87 -20.77 -50.87
CA SER A 26 -32.39 -22.11 -50.52
C SER A 26 -31.17 -22.46 -51.38
N ALA A 27 -30.25 -23.26 -50.82
CA ALA A 27 -29.01 -23.75 -51.44
C ALA A 27 -27.79 -22.78 -51.42
N LEU A 28 -27.25 -22.53 -50.22
CA LEU A 28 -25.80 -22.48 -50.01
C LEU A 28 -25.43 -22.91 -48.57
N ALA A 29 -25.94 -24.07 -48.16
CA ALA A 29 -25.55 -24.74 -46.92
C ALA A 29 -24.15 -25.35 -47.09
N ILE A 30 -23.12 -24.51 -47.00
CA ILE A 30 -21.77 -24.98 -46.68
C ILE A 30 -21.84 -25.51 -45.24
N GLY A 31 -21.41 -26.76 -45.04
CA GLY A 31 -21.54 -27.43 -43.76
C GLY A 31 -20.73 -26.75 -42.67
N THR A 32 -21.40 -26.01 -41.80
CA THR A 32 -20.93 -25.81 -40.42
C THR A 32 -21.07 -27.15 -39.71
N ASP A 33 -19.94 -27.83 -39.48
CA ASP A 33 -19.88 -28.95 -38.54
C ASP A 33 -20.19 -28.39 -37.13
N ASN A 34 -21.47 -28.37 -36.78
CA ASN A 34 -21.92 -28.18 -35.40
C ASN A 34 -21.60 -29.45 -34.61
N LYS A 35 -20.30 -29.72 -34.44
CA LYS A 35 -19.81 -30.48 -33.30
C LYS A 35 -20.29 -29.74 -32.06
N ASN A 36 -21.06 -30.40 -31.20
CA ASN A 36 -21.34 -29.85 -29.88
C ASN A 36 -20.01 -29.75 -29.14
N LEU A 37 -19.46 -28.53 -29.04
CA LEU A 37 -18.40 -28.24 -28.08
C LEU A 37 -18.93 -28.59 -26.70
N GLN A 38 -18.09 -29.25 -25.90
CA GLN A 38 -18.48 -29.69 -24.58
C GLN A 38 -18.69 -28.46 -23.70
N SER A 39 -19.88 -28.33 -23.11
CA SER A 39 -20.19 -27.24 -22.19
C SER A 39 -19.26 -27.29 -20.99
N ARG A 40 -18.81 -26.11 -20.53
CA ARG A 40 -18.04 -25.99 -19.29
C ARG A 40 -18.82 -26.65 -18.13
N PRO A 41 -18.15 -27.36 -17.20
CA PRO A 41 -18.78 -27.82 -15.98
C PRO A 41 -19.37 -26.67 -15.15
N GLU A 42 -20.34 -26.97 -14.30
CA GLU A 42 -20.86 -26.06 -13.27
C GLU A 42 -19.71 -25.47 -12.45
N GLY A 43 -19.74 -24.16 -12.22
CA GLY A 43 -18.81 -23.45 -11.32
C GLY A 43 -19.36 -23.33 -9.90
N PRO A 44 -18.56 -22.82 -8.95
CA PRO A 44 -18.99 -22.63 -7.56
C PRO A 44 -20.30 -21.85 -7.43
N CYS A 45 -20.51 -20.82 -8.25
CA CYS A 45 -21.72 -20.01 -8.16
C CYS A 45 -22.97 -20.63 -8.83
N ASP A 46 -22.81 -21.59 -9.73
CA ASP A 46 -23.92 -22.42 -10.21
C ASP A 46 -24.40 -23.38 -9.09
N ILE A 47 -23.47 -23.98 -8.34
CA ILE A 47 -23.74 -24.86 -7.19
C ILE A 47 -24.47 -24.08 -6.10
N TYR A 48 -23.96 -22.91 -5.72
CA TYR A 48 -24.62 -22.02 -4.75
C TYR A 48 -26.02 -21.58 -5.21
N ALA A 49 -26.21 -21.26 -6.50
CA ALA A 49 -27.53 -20.92 -7.04
C ALA A 49 -28.51 -22.11 -7.02
N GLN A 50 -28.03 -23.32 -7.34
CA GLN A 50 -28.83 -24.56 -7.27
C GLN A 50 -29.23 -24.90 -5.82
N ALA A 51 -28.39 -24.60 -4.84
CA ALA A 51 -28.66 -24.77 -3.41
C ALA A 51 -29.61 -23.70 -2.82
N GLY A 52 -29.97 -22.66 -3.60
CA GLY A 52 -30.81 -21.55 -3.13
C GLY A 52 -30.07 -20.46 -2.35
N THR A 53 -28.73 -20.44 -2.40
CA THR A 53 -27.87 -19.44 -1.75
C THR A 53 -26.96 -18.75 -2.79
N PRO A 54 -27.52 -18.15 -3.87
CA PRO A 54 -26.75 -17.70 -5.05
C PRO A 54 -25.69 -16.65 -4.71
N CYS A 55 -24.59 -16.63 -5.46
CA CYS A 55 -23.55 -15.60 -5.30
C CYS A 55 -24.10 -14.18 -5.61
N VAL A 56 -23.67 -13.20 -4.81
CA VAL A 56 -23.91 -11.77 -5.00
C VAL A 56 -22.63 -10.96 -5.27
N ALA A 57 -21.47 -11.58 -5.02
CA ALA A 57 -20.19 -11.15 -5.56
C ALA A 57 -19.35 -12.40 -5.88
N ALA A 58 -18.70 -12.44 -7.04
CA ALA A 58 -17.93 -13.60 -7.48
C ALA A 58 -16.62 -13.17 -8.16
N HIS A 59 -15.48 -13.36 -7.50
CA HIS A 59 -14.19 -12.80 -7.90
C HIS A 59 -13.18 -13.89 -8.22
N SER A 60 -12.45 -13.78 -9.33
CA SER A 60 -11.34 -14.67 -9.63
C SER A 60 -10.36 -14.05 -10.62
N SER A 61 -9.08 -14.33 -10.42
CA SER A 61 -8.00 -14.05 -11.38
C SER A 61 -7.62 -15.28 -12.22
N THR A 62 -8.18 -16.45 -11.89
CA THR A 62 -7.74 -17.76 -12.38
C THR A 62 -8.77 -18.46 -13.26
N ARG A 63 -10.07 -18.33 -12.99
CA ARG A 63 -11.15 -18.98 -13.75
C ARG A 63 -12.53 -18.31 -13.66
N ALA A 64 -13.41 -18.71 -14.57
CA ALA A 64 -14.85 -18.49 -14.45
C ALA A 64 -15.44 -19.28 -13.26
N LEU A 65 -16.29 -18.62 -12.49
CA LEU A 65 -17.02 -19.18 -11.33
C LEU A 65 -18.47 -19.61 -11.67
N TYR A 66 -18.88 -19.39 -12.91
CA TYR A 66 -20.09 -19.94 -13.53
C TYR A 66 -19.74 -20.63 -14.86
N ALA A 67 -20.47 -21.69 -15.20
CA ALA A 67 -20.36 -22.42 -16.48
C ALA A 67 -20.59 -21.51 -17.71
N SER A 68 -21.43 -20.49 -17.55
CA SER A 68 -21.90 -19.58 -18.61
C SER A 68 -21.14 -18.24 -18.68
N TYR A 69 -20.16 -17.99 -17.81
CA TYR A 69 -19.45 -16.71 -17.76
C TYR A 69 -18.30 -16.65 -18.78
N ASP A 70 -18.44 -15.83 -19.81
CA ASP A 70 -17.42 -15.58 -20.85
C ASP A 70 -16.97 -14.10 -20.86
N GLY A 71 -17.08 -13.41 -19.71
CA GLY A 71 -16.65 -12.03 -19.53
C GLY A 71 -15.17 -11.87 -19.15
N PRO A 72 -14.72 -10.64 -18.82
CA PRO A 72 -13.39 -10.38 -18.31
C PRO A 72 -13.29 -10.81 -16.84
N LEU A 73 -12.21 -11.50 -16.46
CA LEU A 73 -11.96 -11.94 -15.08
C LEU A 73 -11.32 -10.83 -14.23
N TYR A 74 -10.33 -10.15 -14.81
CA TYR A 74 -9.62 -9.03 -14.19
C TYR A 74 -9.03 -8.12 -15.27
N GLN A 75 -8.66 -6.90 -14.89
CA GLN A 75 -7.98 -5.96 -15.77
C GLN A 75 -6.52 -5.80 -15.35
N VAL A 76 -5.61 -5.80 -16.33
CA VAL A 76 -4.21 -5.41 -16.15
C VAL A 76 -3.91 -4.07 -16.79
N MET A 77 -3.09 -3.25 -16.14
CA MET A 77 -2.61 -1.96 -16.63
C MET A 77 -1.09 -1.97 -16.71
N ARG A 78 -0.53 -1.68 -17.88
CA ARG A 78 0.92 -1.73 -18.09
C ARG A 78 1.59 -0.37 -17.84
N GLU A 79 2.70 -0.39 -17.11
CA GLU A 79 3.32 0.83 -16.58
C GLU A 79 3.90 1.72 -17.69
N SER A 80 4.49 1.12 -18.73
CA SER A 80 5.19 1.81 -19.83
C SER A 80 4.37 2.84 -20.62
N ASP A 81 3.06 2.64 -20.80
CA ASP A 81 2.20 3.60 -21.51
C ASP A 81 0.77 3.72 -20.94
N ARG A 82 0.54 3.16 -19.76
CA ARG A 82 -0.72 3.28 -18.98
C ARG A 82 -1.98 2.77 -19.70
N LYS A 83 -1.82 1.93 -20.73
CA LYS A 83 -2.94 1.19 -21.34
C LYS A 83 -3.38 0.05 -20.43
N THR A 84 -4.66 -0.29 -20.53
CA THR A 84 -5.28 -1.46 -19.91
C THR A 84 -5.52 -2.58 -20.92
N LEU A 85 -5.66 -3.80 -20.42
CA LEU A 85 -6.21 -4.96 -21.12
C LEU A 85 -7.03 -5.77 -20.12
N ASP A 86 -8.25 -6.14 -20.51
CA ASP A 86 -9.10 -7.03 -19.73
C ASP A 86 -8.74 -8.48 -20.09
N ILE A 87 -8.41 -9.30 -19.09
CA ILE A 87 -8.05 -10.71 -19.27
C ILE A 87 -9.32 -11.56 -19.21
N GLY A 88 -9.70 -12.12 -20.37
CA GLY A 88 -10.89 -12.94 -20.52
C GLY A 88 -10.70 -14.41 -20.12
N VAL A 89 -11.83 -15.13 -20.14
CA VAL A 89 -11.89 -16.58 -20.01
C VAL A 89 -11.52 -17.25 -21.34
N VAL A 90 -10.68 -18.27 -21.31
CA VAL A 90 -10.37 -19.09 -22.50
C VAL A 90 -11.61 -19.95 -22.87
N PRO A 91 -12.09 -19.91 -24.12
CA PRO A 91 -13.28 -20.68 -24.54
C PRO A 91 -12.97 -22.17 -24.72
N PRO A 92 -13.98 -23.06 -24.57
CA PRO A 92 -13.81 -24.49 -24.82
C PRO A 92 -13.46 -24.81 -26.28
N SER A 93 -12.72 -25.90 -26.48
CA SER A 93 -12.33 -26.43 -27.79
C SER A 93 -12.60 -27.95 -27.88
N GLU A 94 -12.19 -28.60 -28.97
CA GLU A 94 -12.29 -30.06 -29.13
C GLU A 94 -11.38 -30.84 -28.16
N TRP A 95 -10.36 -30.20 -27.58
CA TRP A 95 -9.30 -30.85 -26.79
C TRP A 95 -9.04 -30.18 -25.43
N ASP A 96 -9.88 -29.21 -25.05
CA ASP A 96 -9.71 -28.34 -23.89
C ASP A 96 -11.10 -27.84 -23.45
N MET A 97 -11.40 -27.82 -22.15
CA MET A 97 -12.68 -27.32 -21.62
C MET A 97 -12.69 -25.80 -21.44
N GLY A 98 -11.54 -25.13 -21.55
CA GLY A 98 -11.39 -23.70 -21.26
C GLY A 98 -11.80 -23.37 -19.82
N GLY A 99 -12.35 -22.18 -19.62
CA GLY A 99 -12.85 -21.73 -18.31
C GLY A 99 -11.78 -21.09 -17.41
N TYR A 100 -10.50 -21.23 -17.72
CA TYR A 100 -9.37 -20.58 -17.05
C TYR A 100 -8.99 -19.24 -17.73
N ALA A 101 -8.18 -18.42 -17.07
CA ALA A 101 -7.77 -17.09 -17.55
C ALA A 101 -6.75 -17.12 -18.71
N ASP A 102 -6.85 -16.20 -19.67
CA ASP A 102 -5.86 -16.05 -20.76
C ASP A 102 -4.55 -15.38 -20.30
N ALA A 103 -3.69 -16.15 -19.64
CA ALA A 103 -2.35 -15.72 -19.25
C ALA A 103 -1.43 -15.44 -20.45
N GLU A 104 -1.70 -16.00 -21.64
CA GLU A 104 -0.88 -15.73 -22.83
C GLU A 104 -1.14 -14.31 -23.36
N ALA A 105 -2.38 -13.82 -23.25
CA ALA A 105 -2.73 -12.42 -23.52
C ALA A 105 -2.05 -11.47 -22.53
N GLN A 106 -2.01 -11.79 -21.23
CA GLN A 106 -1.27 -11.01 -20.23
C GLN A 106 0.23 -10.96 -20.57
N ASP A 107 0.87 -12.12 -20.77
CA ASP A 107 2.31 -12.20 -21.06
C ASP A 107 2.69 -11.36 -22.30
N LYS A 108 1.88 -11.40 -23.37
CA LYS A 108 2.06 -10.59 -24.59
C LYS A 108 1.88 -9.09 -24.35
N PHE A 109 0.97 -8.70 -23.45
CA PHE A 109 0.64 -7.30 -23.17
C PHE A 109 1.69 -6.61 -22.27
N CYS A 110 2.25 -7.39 -21.34
CA CYS A 110 3.16 -6.96 -20.26
C CYS A 110 4.65 -7.15 -20.58
N ALA A 111 4.99 -7.81 -21.70
CA ALA A 111 6.37 -8.05 -22.13
C ALA A 111 7.24 -6.77 -22.15
N GLY A 112 8.43 -6.81 -21.55
CA GLY A 112 9.35 -5.68 -21.46
C GLY A 112 8.90 -4.55 -20.53
N THR A 113 7.87 -4.74 -19.71
CA THR A 113 7.38 -3.76 -18.74
C THR A 113 6.84 -4.46 -17.47
N THR A 114 6.12 -3.70 -16.64
CA THR A 114 5.33 -4.18 -15.49
C THR A 114 3.85 -4.09 -15.86
N CYS A 115 3.05 -5.00 -15.31
CA CYS A 115 1.60 -4.84 -15.23
C CYS A 115 1.10 -4.86 -13.78
N TRP A 116 0.11 -4.01 -13.52
CA TRP A 116 -0.66 -3.94 -12.27
C TRP A 116 -2.05 -4.50 -12.50
N ILE A 117 -2.61 -5.26 -11.55
CA ILE A 117 -4.03 -5.64 -11.58
C ILE A 117 -4.83 -4.44 -11.08
N THR A 118 -5.65 -3.82 -11.93
CA THR A 118 -6.44 -2.62 -11.59
C THR A 118 -7.84 -2.92 -11.09
N ILE A 119 -8.46 -3.98 -11.61
CA ILE A 119 -9.83 -4.38 -11.30
C ILE A 119 -9.88 -5.91 -11.24
N ILE A 120 -10.57 -6.48 -10.25
CA ILE A 120 -11.06 -7.87 -10.31
C ILE A 120 -12.57 -7.79 -10.53
N TYR A 121 -13.05 -8.38 -11.61
CA TYR A 121 -14.45 -8.26 -12.00
C TYR A 121 -15.33 -9.25 -11.23
N ASP A 122 -16.31 -8.72 -10.49
CA ASP A 122 -17.49 -9.48 -10.07
C ASP A 122 -18.19 -10.13 -11.28
N GLN A 123 -18.23 -11.47 -11.26
CA GLN A 123 -18.84 -12.31 -12.29
C GLN A 123 -20.35 -12.53 -12.09
N SER A 124 -20.91 -12.17 -10.93
CA SER A 124 -22.33 -12.39 -10.61
C SER A 124 -23.30 -11.50 -11.41
N GLY A 125 -22.78 -10.45 -12.03
CA GLY A 125 -23.57 -9.45 -12.76
C GLY A 125 -24.18 -8.38 -11.86
N LYS A 126 -23.77 -8.29 -10.59
CA LYS A 126 -24.13 -7.19 -9.68
C LYS A 126 -23.27 -5.95 -9.91
N GLY A 127 -22.06 -6.10 -10.43
CA GLY A 127 -21.13 -4.99 -10.65
C GLY A 127 -20.27 -4.68 -9.43
N ASN A 128 -20.19 -5.61 -8.46
CA ASN A 128 -19.47 -5.47 -7.19
C ASN A 128 -17.92 -5.59 -7.37
N HIS A 129 -17.39 -5.05 -8.47
CA HIS A 129 -15.98 -5.19 -8.87
C HIS A 129 -15.03 -4.56 -7.85
N LEU A 130 -13.91 -5.24 -7.57
CA LEU A 130 -12.88 -4.77 -6.63
C LEU A 130 -11.85 -3.90 -7.35
N GLU A 131 -11.67 -2.66 -6.89
CA GLU A 131 -10.74 -1.68 -7.45
C GLU A 131 -9.66 -1.25 -6.42
N GLN A 132 -8.76 -0.32 -6.79
CA GLN A 132 -7.70 0.20 -5.90
C GLN A 132 -8.31 0.71 -4.57
N ALA A 133 -7.94 0.08 -3.44
CA ALA A 133 -8.57 0.43 -2.15
C ALA A 133 -8.30 1.91 -1.76
N PRO A 134 -9.37 2.64 -1.35
CA PRO A 134 -9.28 4.04 -0.95
C PRO A 134 -8.55 4.23 0.37
N ARG A 135 -8.16 5.47 0.70
CA ARG A 135 -7.65 5.78 2.05
C ARG A 135 -8.76 5.64 3.09
N GLY A 136 -8.45 5.07 4.25
CA GLY A 136 -9.43 4.74 5.29
C GLY A 136 -9.13 5.41 6.62
N ALA A 137 -9.16 4.63 7.71
CA ALA A 137 -8.43 4.98 8.93
C ALA A 137 -6.92 4.85 8.68
N PHE A 138 -6.47 3.73 8.12
CA PHE A 138 -5.08 3.55 7.71
C PHE A 138 -4.80 4.07 6.28
N ILE A 139 -3.57 4.54 6.08
CA ILE A 139 -3.13 5.28 4.89
C ILE A 139 -2.05 4.50 4.14
N GLY A 140 -2.42 4.01 2.94
CA GLY A 140 -1.53 3.31 2.02
C GLY A 140 -0.46 4.21 1.40
N ALA A 141 0.53 3.60 0.75
CA ALA A 141 1.72 4.30 0.25
C ALA A 141 1.49 5.02 -1.09
N ALA A 142 0.45 4.66 -1.84
CA ALA A 142 0.19 5.18 -3.17
C ALA A 142 -0.35 6.62 -3.13
N LEU A 143 -0.31 7.31 -4.28
CA LEU A 143 -0.70 8.72 -4.43
C LEU A 143 -2.05 9.01 -3.76
N GLY A 144 -2.09 10.02 -2.90
CA GLY A 144 -3.30 10.43 -2.19
C GLY A 144 -3.73 9.52 -1.03
N GLY A 145 -2.87 8.61 -0.57
CA GLY A 145 -3.11 7.74 0.59
C GLY A 145 -3.76 6.38 0.27
N PHE A 146 -3.95 6.07 -1.01
CA PHE A 146 -4.54 4.82 -1.48
C PHE A 146 -3.59 3.63 -1.25
N ASN A 147 -4.13 2.41 -1.22
CA ASN A 147 -3.29 1.22 -1.21
C ASN A 147 -2.65 1.00 -2.60
N THR A 148 -1.50 0.34 -2.63
CA THR A 148 -0.81 -0.02 -3.88
C THR A 148 -1.55 -1.17 -4.59
N LEU A 149 -1.52 -1.22 -5.92
CA LEU A 149 -2.14 -2.32 -6.67
C LEU A 149 -1.25 -3.57 -6.70
N PRO A 150 -1.84 -4.79 -6.75
CA PRO A 150 -1.11 -6.03 -6.98
C PRO A 150 -0.34 -6.06 -8.30
N ILE A 151 0.83 -6.69 -8.30
CA ILE A 151 1.67 -6.89 -9.49
C ILE A 151 1.24 -8.18 -10.21
N ALA A 152 0.96 -8.08 -11.51
CA ALA A 152 0.19 -9.10 -12.23
C ALA A 152 0.95 -10.43 -12.49
N ASP A 153 2.28 -10.44 -12.47
CA ASP A 153 3.11 -11.64 -12.75
C ASP A 153 3.74 -12.28 -11.49
N MET A 154 3.39 -11.81 -10.28
CA MET A 154 3.99 -12.26 -9.01
C MET A 154 3.40 -13.56 -8.41
N ALA A 155 2.18 -13.97 -8.80
CA ALA A 155 1.53 -15.20 -8.33
C ALA A 155 1.27 -16.26 -9.42
N PRO A 156 2.27 -16.65 -10.24
CA PRO A 156 2.09 -17.65 -11.30
C PRO A 156 1.84 -19.04 -10.72
N ILE A 157 0.85 -19.74 -11.26
CA ILE A 157 0.48 -21.12 -10.90
C ILE A 157 0.06 -21.89 -12.16
N THR A 158 -0.37 -23.14 -12.00
CA THR A 158 -1.16 -23.83 -13.03
C THR A 158 -2.52 -24.26 -12.51
N LEU A 159 -3.54 -24.20 -13.37
CA LEU A 159 -4.91 -24.64 -13.11
C LEU A 159 -5.31 -25.65 -14.18
N SER A 160 -5.65 -26.88 -13.79
CA SER A 160 -5.83 -28.02 -14.72
C SER A 160 -4.68 -28.23 -15.71
N GLY A 161 -3.48 -27.75 -15.36
CA GLY A 161 -2.26 -27.80 -16.19
C GLY A 161 -2.01 -26.59 -17.08
N HIS A 162 -2.89 -25.58 -17.10
CA HIS A 162 -2.74 -24.34 -17.88
C HIS A 162 -2.19 -23.22 -16.99
N LYS A 163 -1.28 -22.38 -17.51
CA LYS A 163 -0.70 -21.25 -16.76
C LYS A 163 -1.78 -20.20 -16.47
N VAL A 164 -1.91 -19.80 -15.20
CA VAL A 164 -2.73 -18.65 -14.76
C VAL A 164 -2.00 -17.87 -13.66
N TYR A 165 -2.48 -16.68 -13.36
CA TYR A 165 -1.92 -15.81 -12.32
C TYR A 165 -2.95 -15.60 -11.21
N GLY A 166 -2.49 -15.69 -9.95
CA GLY A 166 -3.23 -15.18 -8.80
C GLY A 166 -2.98 -13.69 -8.57
N VAL A 167 -3.53 -13.17 -7.47
CA VAL A 167 -3.35 -11.79 -7.01
C VAL A 167 -2.41 -11.78 -5.82
N TYR A 168 -1.21 -11.23 -5.98
CA TYR A 168 -0.16 -11.23 -4.96
C TYR A 168 -0.19 -9.93 -4.14
N PHE A 169 -0.57 -10.02 -2.86
CA PHE A 169 -0.62 -8.89 -1.93
C PHE A 169 0.63 -8.88 -1.04
N ILE A 170 1.40 -7.81 -1.13
CA ILE A 170 2.44 -7.48 -0.15
C ILE A 170 1.95 -6.32 0.74
N PRO A 171 2.60 -6.07 1.90
CA PRO A 171 2.20 -4.98 2.78
C PRO A 171 2.18 -3.63 2.06
N GLY A 172 1.09 -2.89 2.28
CA GLY A 172 0.73 -1.66 1.58
C GLY A 172 -0.21 -1.84 0.37
N MET A 173 -0.57 -3.08 -0.01
CA MET A 173 -1.54 -3.38 -1.06
C MET A 173 -2.94 -3.67 -0.52
N GLY A 174 -3.96 -3.55 -1.38
CA GLY A 174 -5.35 -3.87 -1.04
C GLY A 174 -6.33 -3.46 -2.14
N LEU A 175 -7.44 -4.18 -2.26
CA LEU A 175 -8.53 -3.90 -3.20
C LEU A 175 -9.88 -3.83 -2.45
N ARG A 176 -10.81 -3.01 -2.93
CA ARG A 176 -12.09 -2.78 -2.24
C ARG A 176 -13.23 -2.42 -3.19
N GLN A 177 -14.47 -2.64 -2.74
CA GLN A 177 -15.68 -2.00 -3.25
C GLN A 177 -16.54 -1.49 -2.08
N ASN A 178 -16.92 -0.22 -2.09
CA ASN A 178 -17.66 0.43 -1.00
C ASN A 178 -19.11 0.80 -1.34
N ASP A 179 -19.48 0.86 -2.63
CA ASP A 179 -20.87 1.06 -3.05
C ASP A 179 -21.40 -0.20 -3.75
N THR A 180 -21.77 -1.19 -2.94
CA THR A 180 -22.14 -2.54 -3.39
C THR A 180 -23.64 -2.70 -3.59
N HIS A 181 -24.00 -3.72 -4.37
CA HIS A 181 -25.37 -4.03 -4.76
C HIS A 181 -25.75 -5.46 -4.33
N GLY A 182 -26.46 -5.56 -3.21
CA GLY A 182 -27.07 -6.77 -2.67
C GLY A 182 -26.22 -7.54 -1.66
N VAL A 183 -25.07 -7.03 -1.21
CA VAL A 183 -24.27 -7.68 -0.15
C VAL A 183 -25.04 -7.62 1.18
N ALA A 184 -24.88 -8.60 2.06
CA ALA A 184 -25.61 -8.66 3.32
C ALA A 184 -25.29 -7.47 4.24
N VAL A 185 -26.30 -6.98 4.95
CA VAL A 185 -26.19 -5.88 5.91
C VAL A 185 -26.81 -6.23 7.26
N ASP A 186 -26.43 -5.53 8.32
CA ASP A 186 -26.79 -5.83 9.72
C ASP A 186 -26.58 -7.34 10.05
N ASP A 187 -27.61 -7.98 10.61
CA ASP A 187 -27.63 -9.36 11.09
C ASP A 187 -28.17 -10.34 10.02
N GLN A 188 -28.28 -9.89 8.76
CA GLN A 188 -28.63 -10.77 7.64
C GLN A 188 -27.61 -11.90 7.51
N ALA A 189 -28.08 -13.10 7.17
CA ALA A 189 -27.19 -14.23 6.94
C ALA A 189 -26.44 -14.12 5.59
N GLU A 190 -25.20 -14.57 5.58
CA GLU A 190 -24.41 -14.78 4.36
C GLU A 190 -23.46 -15.97 4.50
N GLY A 191 -22.90 -16.41 3.37
CA GLY A 191 -21.79 -17.36 3.30
C GLY A 191 -20.77 -16.92 2.28
N GLN A 192 -19.51 -17.27 2.50
CA GLN A 192 -18.39 -16.81 1.70
C GLN A 192 -17.23 -17.82 1.69
N TYR A 193 -16.54 -17.88 0.56
CA TYR A 193 -15.33 -18.68 0.40
C TYR A 193 -14.25 -17.94 -0.37
N TRP A 194 -13.01 -18.40 -0.19
CA TRP A 194 -11.88 -18.10 -1.06
C TRP A 194 -10.89 -19.26 -1.18
N VAL A 195 -10.07 -19.21 -2.22
CA VAL A 195 -8.90 -20.08 -2.43
C VAL A 195 -7.65 -19.21 -2.43
N ILE A 196 -6.71 -19.54 -1.55
CA ILE A 196 -5.52 -18.73 -1.25
C ILE A 196 -4.23 -19.54 -1.20
N ASN A 197 -3.08 -18.86 -1.20
CA ASN A 197 -1.78 -19.47 -0.96
C ASN A 197 -1.52 -19.63 0.54
N GLY A 198 -1.66 -20.85 1.08
CA GLY A 198 -1.44 -21.08 2.50
C GLY A 198 0.01 -20.89 2.98
N HIS A 199 0.96 -20.71 2.06
CA HIS A 199 2.38 -20.44 2.33
C HIS A 199 2.79 -18.98 2.05
N HIS A 200 1.83 -18.07 1.84
CA HIS A 200 2.10 -16.63 1.80
C HIS A 200 1.13 -15.91 2.73
N TYR A 201 1.67 -15.40 3.84
CA TYR A 201 0.94 -14.74 4.93
C TYR A 201 1.93 -14.04 5.87
N ASN A 202 1.46 -13.11 6.69
CA ASN A 202 2.24 -12.58 7.81
C ASN A 202 1.35 -12.30 9.04
N SER A 203 1.93 -11.64 10.05
CA SER A 203 1.23 -11.16 11.24
C SER A 203 0.70 -9.74 11.13
N GLY A 204 0.64 -9.16 9.92
CA GLY A 204 0.10 -7.83 9.69
C GLY A 204 -1.43 -7.84 9.66
N CYS A 205 -2.05 -6.75 10.11
CA CYS A 205 -3.49 -6.59 9.93
C CYS A 205 -3.79 -6.00 8.54
N CYS A 206 -4.81 -6.48 7.82
CA CYS A 206 -5.43 -7.81 7.95
C CYS A 206 -5.55 -8.42 6.53
N PHE A 207 -5.33 -9.73 6.38
CA PHE A 207 -5.42 -10.39 5.07
C PHE A 207 -6.77 -11.08 4.97
N ASP A 208 -7.68 -10.36 4.32
CA ASP A 208 -9.11 -10.59 4.40
C ASP A 208 -9.73 -10.75 3.01
N TYR A 209 -10.87 -11.43 2.98
CA TYR A 209 -11.86 -11.32 1.93
C TYR A 209 -13.26 -11.43 2.52
N GLY A 210 -14.13 -10.45 2.26
CA GLY A 210 -15.52 -10.49 2.72
C GLY A 210 -16.12 -9.12 3.06
N ASN A 211 -17.14 -9.16 3.92
CA ASN A 211 -18.01 -8.03 4.28
C ASN A 211 -17.32 -7.04 5.23
N ALA A 212 -17.45 -5.73 4.97
CA ALA A 212 -16.80 -4.67 5.73
C ALA A 212 -17.55 -3.32 5.65
N GLU A 213 -16.95 -2.29 6.24
CA GLU A 213 -17.44 -0.91 6.33
C GLU A 213 -17.37 -0.17 5.00
N THR A 214 -18.35 0.70 4.76
CA THR A 214 -18.51 1.42 3.50
C THR A 214 -17.71 2.74 3.44
N ASP A 215 -17.22 3.24 4.58
CA ASP A 215 -16.34 4.42 4.67
C ASP A 215 -14.85 4.09 4.89
N SER A 216 -14.53 2.79 5.05
CA SER A 216 -13.18 2.25 5.30
C SER A 216 -12.55 2.67 6.64
N ARG A 217 -13.34 2.69 7.72
CA ARG A 217 -12.90 2.90 9.11
C ARG A 217 -13.44 1.80 10.02
N ASP A 218 -12.85 1.68 11.21
CA ASP A 218 -13.44 0.98 12.35
C ASP A 218 -14.69 1.76 12.83
N ASP A 219 -15.88 1.25 12.51
CA ASP A 219 -17.16 1.70 13.07
C ASP A 219 -17.60 0.85 14.28
N GLY A 220 -16.82 -0.20 14.62
CA GLY A 220 -16.86 -0.96 15.87
C GLY A 220 -17.45 -2.36 15.81
N ASP A 221 -17.10 -3.18 16.80
CA ASP A 221 -17.63 -4.52 17.11
C ASP A 221 -18.87 -4.94 16.28
N GLY A 222 -18.68 -5.82 15.29
CA GLY A 222 -19.75 -6.43 14.48
C GLY A 222 -20.04 -5.77 13.13
N THR A 223 -19.27 -4.77 12.68
CA THR A 223 -19.46 -4.11 11.36
C THR A 223 -18.78 -4.80 10.17
N MET A 224 -17.82 -5.71 10.42
CA MET A 224 -17.28 -6.65 9.42
C MET A 224 -17.87 -8.06 9.55
N GLU A 225 -17.72 -8.86 8.51
CA GLU A 225 -17.76 -10.33 8.53
C GLU A 225 -16.94 -10.86 7.35
N THR A 226 -15.66 -11.16 7.58
CA THR A 226 -14.73 -11.63 6.54
C THR A 226 -14.30 -13.07 6.74
N THR A 227 -13.66 -13.66 5.73
CA THR A 227 -12.64 -14.70 5.92
C THR A 227 -11.28 -14.04 6.13
N TYR A 228 -10.57 -14.43 7.19
CA TYR A 228 -9.18 -14.05 7.47
C TYR A 228 -8.23 -15.25 7.31
N TYR A 229 -7.00 -15.01 6.83
CA TYR A 229 -5.91 -15.98 6.90
C TYR A 229 -4.56 -15.34 7.22
N GLY A 230 -3.91 -15.82 8.27
CA GLY A 230 -2.58 -15.35 8.68
C GLY A 230 -2.24 -15.78 10.10
N ASN A 231 -1.23 -15.15 10.71
CA ASN A 231 -0.75 -15.52 12.04
C ASN A 231 -0.63 -14.36 13.05
N GLN A 232 -1.48 -13.34 12.91
CA GLN A 232 -1.62 -12.22 13.86
C GLN A 232 -2.03 -12.71 15.27
N PRO A 233 -1.21 -12.52 16.32
CA PRO A 233 -1.53 -12.99 17.68
C PRO A 233 -2.15 -11.93 18.62
N LEU A 234 -2.55 -10.75 18.11
CA LEU A 234 -3.15 -9.69 18.94
C LEU A 234 -4.59 -10.00 19.39
N TRP A 235 -5.38 -10.60 18.51
CA TRP A 235 -6.76 -11.02 18.75
C TRP A 235 -6.79 -12.53 19.02
N PHE A 236 -7.90 -13.22 18.75
CA PHE A 236 -7.94 -14.67 18.95
C PHE A 236 -6.90 -15.36 18.06
N HIS A 237 -6.21 -16.36 18.60
CA HIS A 237 -5.11 -17.04 17.91
C HIS A 237 -4.97 -18.51 18.38
N GLY A 238 -4.43 -19.36 17.51
CA GLY A 238 -4.12 -20.75 17.84
C GLY A 238 -2.69 -20.91 18.37
N GLU A 239 -2.16 -22.13 18.31
CA GLU A 239 -0.77 -22.40 18.69
C GLU A 239 0.22 -21.89 17.63
N ALA A 240 1.28 -21.22 18.10
CA ALA A 240 2.31 -20.64 17.24
C ALA A 240 3.06 -21.73 16.44
N PRO A 241 3.44 -21.48 15.17
CA PRO A 241 3.53 -20.18 14.50
C PRO A 241 2.30 -19.79 13.66
N GLY A 242 1.17 -20.51 13.78
CA GLY A 242 0.08 -20.42 12.80
C GLY A 242 0.50 -20.94 11.42
N PRO A 243 -0.10 -20.45 10.32
CA PRO A 243 -1.24 -19.54 10.23
C PRO A 243 -2.58 -20.24 10.50
N TRP A 244 -3.65 -19.46 10.71
CA TRP A 244 -4.97 -19.96 11.05
C TRP A 244 -6.04 -19.41 10.09
N ILE A 245 -7.14 -20.15 9.93
CA ILE A 245 -8.37 -19.68 9.26
C ILE A 245 -9.29 -19.12 10.33
N MET A 246 -9.65 -17.85 10.19
CA MET A 246 -10.51 -17.12 11.13
C MET A 246 -11.51 -16.25 10.37
N THR A 247 -12.30 -15.46 11.10
CA THR A 247 -13.14 -14.40 10.56
C THR A 247 -12.80 -13.09 11.26
N ASP A 248 -12.68 -11.98 10.54
CA ASP A 248 -12.73 -10.66 11.17
C ASP A 248 -14.20 -10.25 11.31
N GLN A 249 -14.55 -9.72 12.48
CA GLN A 249 -15.87 -9.19 12.81
C GLN A 249 -15.77 -7.73 13.30
N GLU A 250 -14.67 -7.04 12.96
CA GLU A 250 -14.20 -5.75 13.48
C GLU A 250 -13.87 -5.83 14.98
N ASN A 251 -12.78 -5.17 15.40
CA ASN A 251 -12.15 -5.20 16.71
C ASN A 251 -11.72 -6.59 17.23
N ASN A 252 -12.05 -7.70 16.54
CA ASN A 252 -11.50 -9.04 16.75
C ASN A 252 -11.44 -9.87 15.46
N LEU A 253 -10.25 -10.39 15.16
CA LEU A 253 -10.12 -11.69 14.48
C LEU A 253 -10.58 -12.79 15.44
N ILE A 254 -11.47 -13.68 14.99
CA ILE A 254 -12.11 -14.72 15.82
C ILE A 254 -11.93 -16.11 15.17
N GLY A 255 -11.32 -17.03 15.91
CA GLY A 255 -11.21 -18.46 15.54
C GLY A 255 -11.88 -19.42 16.53
N CYS A 256 -12.35 -18.92 17.68
CA CYS A 256 -13.11 -19.66 18.69
C CYS A 256 -13.90 -18.69 19.57
N VAL A 257 -14.70 -19.20 20.51
CA VAL A 257 -15.32 -18.40 21.58
C VAL A 257 -15.00 -19.02 22.93
N ASN A 258 -14.24 -18.28 23.75
CA ASN A 258 -13.83 -18.68 25.09
C ASN A 258 -14.82 -18.17 26.17
N PRO A 259 -14.85 -18.77 27.38
CA PRO A 259 -15.72 -18.32 28.47
C PRO A 259 -15.39 -16.94 29.04
N ASP A 260 -14.16 -16.47 28.86
CA ASP A 260 -13.74 -15.09 29.08
C ASP A 260 -13.35 -14.50 27.71
N PRO A 261 -14.01 -13.43 27.21
CA PRO A 261 -13.69 -12.83 25.91
C PRO A 261 -12.31 -12.15 25.87
N ASN A 262 -11.65 -11.98 27.02
CA ASN A 262 -10.28 -11.48 27.11
C ASN A 262 -9.23 -12.61 26.98
N ASP A 263 -9.62 -13.87 27.16
CA ASP A 263 -8.76 -15.00 26.82
C ASP A 263 -8.80 -15.24 25.32
N LYS A 264 -7.70 -14.93 24.64
CA LYS A 264 -7.57 -15.00 23.18
C LYS A 264 -7.02 -16.32 22.67
N TYR A 265 -6.57 -17.22 23.54
CA TYR A 265 -5.97 -18.49 23.09
C TYR A 265 -7.05 -19.51 22.71
N CYS A 266 -7.03 -19.96 21.46
CA CYS A 266 -7.93 -20.98 20.93
C CYS A 266 -7.23 -22.34 20.89
N GLU A 267 -7.37 -23.14 21.97
CA GLU A 267 -6.77 -24.48 22.09
C GLU A 267 -7.11 -25.43 20.91
N THR A 268 -8.26 -25.23 20.27
CA THR A 268 -8.74 -26.06 19.14
C THR A 268 -8.52 -25.44 17.76
N LEU A 269 -7.88 -24.27 17.64
CA LEU A 269 -7.65 -23.60 16.35
C LEU A 269 -6.38 -24.14 15.69
N GLU A 270 -6.54 -24.82 14.56
CA GLU A 270 -5.48 -25.59 13.92
C GLU A 270 -4.62 -24.75 12.96
N SER A 271 -3.30 -24.94 13.03
CA SER A 271 -2.34 -24.28 12.15
C SER A 271 -2.27 -24.96 10.78
N ILE A 272 -2.46 -24.18 9.71
CA ILE A 272 -2.66 -24.67 8.34
C ILE A 272 -1.34 -24.78 7.58
N ASN A 273 -1.13 -25.88 6.84
CA ASN A 273 0.12 -26.15 6.14
C ASN A 273 -0.02 -26.49 4.63
N TRP A 274 -1.22 -26.39 4.06
CA TRP A 274 -1.45 -26.65 2.64
C TRP A 274 -0.95 -25.50 1.75
N ARG A 275 -0.37 -25.82 0.58
CA ARG A 275 0.08 -24.79 -0.37
C ARG A 275 -1.10 -24.04 -1.00
N PHE A 276 -2.22 -24.72 -1.25
CA PHE A 276 -3.46 -24.09 -1.68
C PHE A 276 -4.54 -24.41 -0.66
N VAL A 277 -5.14 -23.37 -0.09
CA VAL A 277 -6.12 -23.47 1.00
C VAL A 277 -7.46 -23.01 0.47
N THR A 278 -8.47 -23.87 0.55
CA THR A 278 -9.86 -23.43 0.54
C THR A 278 -10.19 -23.01 1.97
N ALA A 279 -10.74 -21.82 2.15
CA ALA A 279 -11.24 -21.36 3.44
C ALA A 279 -12.62 -20.70 3.27
N MET A 280 -13.45 -20.80 4.30
CA MET A 280 -14.86 -20.40 4.27
C MET A 280 -15.31 -19.84 5.61
N ALA A 281 -16.20 -18.86 5.56
CA ALA A 281 -16.98 -18.38 6.70
C ALA A 281 -18.46 -18.32 6.31
N ASP A 282 -19.37 -18.73 7.20
CA ASP A 282 -20.81 -18.47 7.08
C ASP A 282 -21.33 -17.82 8.36
N GLY A 283 -22.14 -16.78 8.23
CA GLY A 283 -22.67 -15.99 9.34
C GLY A 283 -24.19 -15.84 9.27
N LYS A 284 -24.83 -15.75 10.43
CA LYS A 284 -26.28 -15.51 10.60
C LYS A 284 -26.55 -14.95 12.01
N PRO A 285 -27.81 -14.62 12.37
CA PRO A 285 -28.17 -14.18 13.73
C PRO A 285 -27.63 -15.12 14.82
N MET A 286 -26.93 -14.54 15.79
CA MET A 286 -26.30 -15.22 16.93
C MET A 286 -25.30 -16.36 16.62
N HIS A 287 -24.96 -16.66 15.36
CA HIS A 287 -24.23 -17.89 15.00
C HIS A 287 -23.31 -17.68 13.78
N TRP A 288 -22.08 -18.17 13.85
CA TRP A 288 -21.14 -18.22 12.72
C TRP A 288 -20.37 -19.56 12.65
N ARG A 289 -19.74 -19.82 11.51
CA ARG A 289 -18.98 -21.04 11.21
C ARG A 289 -17.76 -20.73 10.35
N THR A 290 -16.60 -21.33 10.64
CA THR A 290 -15.45 -21.37 9.73
C THR A 290 -15.08 -22.80 9.34
N MET A 291 -14.71 -22.97 8.08
CA MET A 291 -14.24 -24.25 7.53
C MET A 291 -13.02 -24.01 6.62
N GLY A 292 -12.29 -25.09 6.32
CA GLY A 292 -11.29 -25.09 5.27
C GLY A 292 -10.77 -26.47 4.91
N GLY A 293 -10.00 -26.54 3.83
CA GLY A 293 -9.45 -27.77 3.29
C GLY A 293 -8.30 -27.51 2.31
N ASN A 294 -7.60 -28.57 1.91
CA ASN A 294 -6.61 -28.48 0.85
C ASN A 294 -7.34 -28.30 -0.49
N ALA A 295 -7.09 -27.20 -1.20
CA ALA A 295 -7.74 -26.93 -2.49
C ALA A 295 -7.28 -27.88 -3.61
N GLN A 296 -6.30 -28.77 -3.34
CA GLN A 296 -5.82 -29.80 -4.27
C GLN A 296 -6.48 -31.18 -4.04
N GLU A 297 -6.98 -31.48 -2.84
CA GLU A 297 -7.54 -32.80 -2.49
C GLU A 297 -8.36 -32.81 -1.19
N GLY A 298 -9.32 -33.74 -1.09
CA GLY A 298 -10.05 -34.02 0.16
C GLY A 298 -11.22 -33.09 0.46
N ASP A 299 -11.88 -33.36 1.59
CA ASP A 299 -13.09 -32.68 2.06
C ASP A 299 -12.75 -31.46 2.94
N LEU A 300 -13.71 -30.53 3.12
CA LEU A 300 -13.60 -29.47 4.12
C LEU A 300 -13.67 -30.04 5.55
N LYS A 301 -12.93 -29.41 6.44
CA LYS A 301 -13.04 -29.53 7.89
C LYS A 301 -13.65 -28.26 8.47
N THR A 302 -14.59 -28.42 9.40
CA THR A 302 -15.08 -27.33 10.27
C THR A 302 -14.05 -27.07 11.36
N PHE A 303 -13.67 -25.81 11.56
CA PHE A 303 -12.80 -25.37 12.66
C PHE A 303 -13.61 -24.78 13.82
N TYR A 304 -14.63 -23.96 13.51
CA TYR A 304 -15.63 -23.48 14.45
C TYR A 304 -17.03 -23.54 13.84
N ASP A 305 -18.06 -23.85 14.62
CA ASP A 305 -19.49 -23.81 14.24
C ASP A 305 -20.30 -23.60 15.52
N GLY A 306 -20.77 -22.37 15.77
CA GLY A 306 -21.30 -21.99 17.08
C GLY A 306 -21.70 -20.53 17.20
N ILE A 307 -21.75 -20.04 18.45
CA ILE A 307 -22.30 -18.73 18.80
C ILE A 307 -21.36 -17.56 18.46
N ARG A 308 -21.92 -16.35 18.39
CA ARG A 308 -21.16 -15.09 18.39
C ARG A 308 -20.36 -14.91 19.70
N LEU A 309 -19.28 -14.13 19.62
CA LEU A 309 -18.47 -13.75 20.77
C LEU A 309 -19.31 -13.03 21.84
N GLN A 310 -19.28 -13.52 23.08
CA GLN A 310 -20.06 -12.96 24.18
C GLN A 310 -19.20 -11.98 24.99
N ASN A 311 -19.67 -10.75 25.20
CA ASN A 311 -18.98 -9.73 26.00
C ASN A 311 -19.96 -8.84 26.78
N ASP A 312 -19.45 -8.06 27.74
CA ASP A 312 -20.24 -7.18 28.62
C ASP A 312 -21.06 -6.09 27.90
N ARG A 313 -20.81 -5.82 26.61
CA ARG A 313 -21.55 -4.85 25.79
C ARG A 313 -22.64 -5.50 24.93
N HIS A 314 -22.66 -6.83 24.80
CA HIS A 314 -23.49 -7.58 23.85
C HIS A 314 -23.29 -7.16 22.39
N SER A 315 -22.10 -6.65 22.03
CA SER A 315 -21.88 -5.96 20.76
C SER A 315 -21.81 -6.87 19.53
N TYR A 316 -21.46 -8.15 19.68
CA TYR A 316 -21.50 -9.14 18.59
C TYR A 316 -22.77 -10.01 18.60
N ASP A 317 -23.72 -9.79 19.52
CA ASP A 317 -24.95 -10.63 19.62
C ASP A 317 -25.87 -10.45 18.39
N VAL A 318 -25.83 -9.26 17.79
CA VAL A 318 -26.55 -8.85 16.57
C VAL A 318 -25.55 -8.09 15.71
N MET A 319 -25.22 -8.62 14.53
CA MET A 319 -24.21 -7.99 13.65
C MET A 319 -24.72 -6.68 13.04
N ARG A 320 -23.79 -5.80 12.66
CA ARG A 320 -24.02 -4.45 12.09
C ARG A 320 -23.30 -4.27 10.76
N LYS A 321 -23.22 -5.35 9.97
CA LYS A 321 -22.51 -5.40 8.68
C LYS A 321 -22.94 -4.29 7.74
N GLN A 322 -22.01 -3.66 7.03
CA GLN A 322 -22.32 -2.55 6.12
C GLN A 322 -22.30 -2.93 4.64
N GLY A 323 -21.82 -4.13 4.29
CA GLY A 323 -21.92 -4.68 2.94
C GLY A 323 -20.86 -4.22 1.95
N ALA A 324 -19.82 -3.46 2.35
CA ALA A 324 -18.66 -3.28 1.49
C ALA A 324 -17.92 -4.62 1.31
N ILE A 325 -17.06 -4.73 0.28
CA ILE A 325 -16.20 -5.90 0.07
C ILE A 325 -14.73 -5.48 0.11
N VAL A 326 -13.96 -6.10 1.00
CA VAL A 326 -12.49 -5.98 1.05
C VAL A 326 -11.80 -7.18 0.41
N LEU A 327 -10.57 -6.96 -0.09
CA LEU A 327 -9.62 -8.03 -0.41
C LEU A 327 -8.19 -7.58 -0.10
N GLY A 328 -7.54 -8.24 0.85
CA GLY A 328 -6.13 -8.04 1.20
C GLY A 328 -5.84 -6.88 2.17
N ASN A 329 -6.86 -6.24 2.73
CA ASN A 329 -6.75 -5.25 3.81
C ASN A 329 -7.95 -5.38 4.78
N GLY A 330 -7.80 -4.90 6.02
CA GLY A 330 -8.88 -4.85 7.01
C GLY A 330 -9.98 -3.81 6.69
N GLY A 331 -11.05 -3.83 7.50
CA GLY A 331 -12.20 -2.93 7.38
C GLY A 331 -11.85 -1.45 7.47
N ASP A 332 -11.00 -1.11 8.43
CA ASP A 332 -10.38 0.21 8.65
C ASP A 332 -9.29 0.64 7.63
N ASN A 333 -9.10 -0.16 6.56
CA ASN A 333 -8.02 -0.10 5.57
C ASN A 333 -6.61 -0.45 6.09
N ASN A 334 -6.49 -1.12 7.24
CA ASN A 334 -5.20 -1.61 7.72
C ASN A 334 -4.61 -2.64 6.75
N ASN A 335 -3.44 -2.31 6.23
CA ASN A 335 -2.86 -2.87 5.01
C ASN A 335 -1.45 -3.43 5.22
N TYR A 336 -1.08 -3.74 6.47
CA TYR A 336 0.22 -4.31 6.81
C TYR A 336 0.31 -5.82 6.52
N SER A 337 -0.79 -6.44 6.10
CA SER A 337 -0.88 -7.86 5.82
C SER A 337 -0.18 -8.28 4.51
N SER A 338 0.00 -9.58 4.32
CA SER A 338 0.43 -10.17 3.05
C SER A 338 -0.36 -11.43 2.75
N GLY A 339 -0.47 -11.79 1.46
CA GLY A 339 -1.17 -13.00 1.06
C GLY A 339 -1.32 -13.17 -0.46
N THR A 340 -1.93 -14.28 -0.89
CA THR A 340 -2.23 -14.48 -2.32
C THR A 340 -3.65 -15.03 -2.48
N PHE A 341 -4.45 -14.34 -3.28
CA PHE A 341 -5.81 -14.73 -3.65
C PHE A 341 -5.83 -15.35 -5.05
N TYR A 342 -6.71 -16.34 -5.27
CA TYR A 342 -6.94 -16.93 -6.58
C TYR A 342 -8.39 -16.73 -7.04
N GLU A 343 -9.34 -17.14 -6.20
CA GLU A 343 -10.79 -17.01 -6.41
C GLU A 343 -11.56 -16.95 -5.09
N GLY A 344 -12.79 -16.46 -5.13
CA GLY A 344 -13.72 -16.44 -4.00
C GLY A 344 -15.09 -15.86 -4.37
N ALA A 345 -16.08 -16.06 -3.51
CA ALA A 345 -17.42 -15.49 -3.68
C ALA A 345 -18.13 -15.25 -2.35
N MET A 346 -19.16 -14.41 -2.36
CA MET A 346 -20.09 -14.15 -1.25
C MET A 346 -21.52 -14.42 -1.72
N THR A 347 -22.39 -14.97 -0.87
CA THR A 347 -23.77 -15.31 -1.21
C THR A 347 -24.77 -14.18 -0.93
N ALA A 348 -25.96 -14.30 -1.50
CA ALA A 348 -27.07 -13.37 -1.37
C ALA A 348 -27.54 -13.15 0.09
N PRO A 349 -28.18 -12.01 0.39
CA PRO A 349 -28.52 -11.63 1.76
C PRO A 349 -29.60 -12.55 2.33
N GLY A 350 -29.51 -12.84 3.63
CA GLY A 350 -30.43 -13.77 4.30
C GLY A 350 -30.20 -15.25 3.95
N THR A 351 -29.09 -15.60 3.28
CA THR A 351 -28.77 -16.98 2.89
C THR A 351 -27.64 -17.55 3.75
N TYR A 352 -27.74 -18.83 4.13
CA TYR A 352 -26.71 -19.52 4.92
C TYR A 352 -26.43 -20.89 4.29
N PRO A 353 -25.29 -21.10 3.62
CA PRO A 353 -24.97 -22.35 2.95
C PRO A 353 -25.03 -23.57 3.87
N THR A 354 -25.51 -24.71 3.34
CA THR A 354 -25.47 -25.97 4.08
C THR A 354 -24.06 -26.56 4.06
N ALA A 355 -23.76 -27.47 4.99
CA ALA A 355 -22.46 -28.15 5.00
C ALA A 355 -22.25 -28.96 3.70
N GLU A 356 -23.32 -29.57 3.18
CA GLU A 356 -23.34 -30.30 1.91
C GLU A 356 -23.07 -29.37 0.71
N THR A 357 -23.61 -28.15 0.74
CA THR A 357 -23.33 -27.12 -0.27
C THR A 357 -21.84 -26.77 -0.27
N ASN A 358 -21.28 -26.43 0.89
CA ASN A 358 -19.87 -26.06 1.01
C ASN A 358 -18.91 -27.21 0.64
N GLN A 359 -19.26 -28.47 0.95
CA GLN A 359 -18.51 -29.64 0.45
C GLN A 359 -18.57 -29.79 -1.07
N ALA A 360 -19.70 -29.47 -1.72
CA ALA A 360 -19.79 -29.47 -3.18
C ALA A 360 -18.93 -28.35 -3.82
N ILE A 361 -18.80 -27.19 -3.17
CA ILE A 361 -17.88 -26.12 -3.57
C ILE A 361 -16.42 -26.58 -3.46
N GLN A 362 -16.02 -27.23 -2.36
CA GLN A 362 -14.69 -27.82 -2.22
C GLN A 362 -14.40 -28.89 -3.28
N ALA A 363 -15.36 -29.78 -3.55
CA ALA A 363 -15.21 -30.78 -4.61
C ALA A 363 -15.03 -30.13 -6.01
N ASN A 364 -15.65 -28.98 -6.25
CA ASN A 364 -15.46 -28.18 -7.46
C ASN A 364 -14.06 -27.56 -7.55
N ILE A 365 -13.54 -27.02 -6.45
CA ILE A 365 -12.20 -26.43 -6.35
C ILE A 365 -11.13 -27.51 -6.58
N VAL A 366 -11.25 -28.66 -5.91
CA VAL A 366 -10.37 -29.84 -6.11
C VAL A 366 -10.41 -30.32 -7.56
N ALA A 367 -11.59 -30.35 -8.20
CA ALA A 367 -11.74 -30.72 -9.61
C ALA A 367 -11.06 -29.73 -10.58
N ALA A 368 -10.89 -28.46 -10.19
CA ALA A 368 -10.19 -27.45 -10.98
C ALA A 368 -8.66 -27.65 -11.02
N LYS A 369 -8.10 -28.42 -10.07
CA LYS A 369 -6.68 -28.83 -10.00
C LYS A 369 -5.71 -27.64 -10.00
N TYR A 370 -5.71 -26.91 -8.90
CA TYR A 370 -4.65 -25.98 -8.54
C TYR A 370 -3.31 -26.72 -8.37
N ASP A 371 -2.24 -26.24 -9.00
CA ASP A 371 -0.88 -26.76 -8.85
C ASP A 371 0.15 -25.63 -9.03
N VAL A 372 1.40 -25.84 -8.61
CA VAL A 372 2.46 -24.82 -8.60
C VAL A 372 2.90 -24.36 -10.00
N GLN A 373 3.70 -23.30 -10.07
CA GLN A 373 4.31 -22.86 -11.34
C GLN A 373 5.21 -23.96 -11.92
N ARG A 374 4.98 -24.31 -13.19
CA ARG A 374 5.71 -25.34 -13.93
C ARG A 374 7.18 -24.97 -14.23
N LEU A 375 7.47 -23.69 -14.43
CA LEU A 375 8.78 -23.16 -14.80
C LEU A 375 9.03 -21.83 -14.08
N SER A 376 10.16 -21.68 -13.39
CA SER A 376 10.58 -20.42 -12.76
C SER A 376 12.06 -20.11 -13.03
N ILE A 377 12.46 -18.85 -12.81
CA ILE A 377 13.80 -18.33 -13.08
C ILE A 377 14.18 -17.28 -12.03
N SER A 378 15.28 -17.51 -11.32
CA SER A 378 15.79 -16.57 -10.32
C SER A 378 17.31 -16.61 -10.18
N ALA A 379 17.86 -15.66 -9.43
CA ALA A 379 19.24 -15.69 -8.97
C ALA A 379 19.52 -16.99 -8.18
N SER A 380 20.67 -17.62 -8.37
CA SER A 380 20.92 -18.98 -7.85
C SER A 380 20.92 -19.12 -6.32
N ASP A 381 21.02 -18.00 -5.61
CA ASP A 381 20.93 -17.82 -4.16
C ASP A 381 19.49 -17.51 -3.68
N LYS A 382 18.59 -17.09 -4.57
CA LYS A 382 17.18 -16.73 -4.29
C LYS A 382 16.22 -17.74 -4.94
N THR A 383 16.31 -19.01 -4.54
CA THR A 383 15.58 -20.14 -5.19
C THR A 383 14.23 -20.51 -4.56
N SER A 384 13.92 -19.93 -3.40
CA SER A 384 12.68 -20.12 -2.64
C SER A 384 11.65 -19.01 -2.87
N GLU A 385 12.07 -17.91 -3.49
CA GLU A 385 11.30 -16.69 -3.70
C GLU A 385 10.69 -16.68 -5.13
N PRO A 386 9.61 -15.93 -5.39
CA PRO A 386 9.17 -15.57 -6.74
C PRO A 386 10.30 -14.91 -7.55
N ASN A 387 10.12 -14.74 -8.87
CA ASN A 387 11.17 -14.29 -9.81
C ASN A 387 11.61 -12.82 -9.57
N GLY A 388 12.38 -12.59 -8.51
CA GLY A 388 12.85 -11.28 -8.08
C GLY A 388 13.89 -10.65 -9.00
N LEU A 389 14.13 -9.35 -8.76
CA LEU A 389 15.15 -8.57 -9.42
C LEU A 389 16.54 -9.20 -9.24
N GLN A 390 17.38 -9.13 -10.28
CA GLN A 390 18.81 -9.42 -10.17
C GLN A 390 19.65 -8.37 -10.91
N THR A 391 20.66 -7.84 -10.23
CA THR A 391 21.57 -6.84 -10.75
C THR A 391 22.90 -7.45 -11.23
N PHE A 392 23.39 -6.96 -12.36
CA PHE A 392 24.66 -7.32 -12.98
C PHE A 392 25.53 -6.06 -13.17
N SER A 393 26.86 -6.17 -13.10
CA SER A 393 27.76 -5.15 -13.66
C SER A 393 28.07 -5.43 -15.14
N PRO A 394 28.24 -4.41 -16.01
CA PRO A 394 28.52 -4.58 -17.43
C PRO A 394 29.71 -5.50 -17.77
N GLY A 395 29.42 -6.60 -18.46
CA GLY A 395 30.41 -7.60 -18.87
C GLY A 395 30.83 -8.59 -17.78
N ARG A 396 30.09 -8.67 -16.66
CA ARG A 396 30.31 -9.67 -15.61
C ARG A 396 29.46 -10.93 -15.85
N ASN A 397 29.79 -11.98 -15.10
CA ASN A 397 29.01 -13.21 -15.04
C ASN A 397 28.11 -13.18 -13.79
N GLY A 398 26.81 -13.38 -13.97
CA GLY A 398 25.85 -13.66 -12.90
C GLY A 398 25.49 -15.15 -12.83
N SER A 399 24.83 -15.52 -11.73
CA SER A 399 24.38 -16.87 -11.43
C SER A 399 22.86 -16.93 -11.51
N VAL A 400 22.31 -17.73 -12.42
CA VAL A 400 20.86 -17.84 -12.63
C VAL A 400 20.46 -19.31 -12.62
N ASN A 401 19.39 -19.67 -11.91
CA ASN A 401 18.81 -21.00 -11.93
C ASN A 401 17.52 -21.01 -12.75
N VAL A 402 17.35 -22.03 -13.59
CA VAL A 402 16.06 -22.37 -14.19
C VAL A 402 15.51 -23.60 -13.46
N LYS A 403 14.31 -23.49 -12.89
CA LYS A 403 13.63 -24.57 -12.16
C LYS A 403 12.40 -25.00 -12.94
N PHE A 404 12.28 -26.30 -13.18
CA PHE A 404 11.10 -26.94 -13.78
C PHE A 404 10.47 -27.91 -12.78
N VAL A 405 9.15 -27.93 -12.67
CA VAL A 405 8.38 -28.86 -11.84
C VAL A 405 7.37 -29.58 -12.74
N ASN A 406 7.37 -30.91 -12.75
CA ASN A 406 6.49 -31.67 -13.64
C ASN A 406 5.04 -31.72 -13.12
N THR A 407 4.29 -30.64 -13.37
CA THR A 407 2.84 -30.51 -13.11
C THR A 407 1.95 -31.06 -14.24
N THR A 408 2.46 -31.97 -15.09
CA THR A 408 1.72 -32.47 -16.26
C THR A 408 0.91 -33.76 -16.00
N GLY A 409 1.10 -34.39 -14.84
CA GLY A 409 0.45 -35.66 -14.49
C GLY A 409 1.02 -36.89 -15.21
N VAL A 410 1.97 -36.72 -16.13
CA VAL A 410 2.65 -37.81 -16.87
C VAL A 410 4.17 -37.65 -16.83
N SER A 411 4.92 -38.72 -17.06
CA SER A 411 6.38 -38.66 -17.16
C SER A 411 6.84 -37.88 -18.40
N ILE A 412 7.93 -37.11 -18.27
CA ILE A 412 8.59 -36.39 -19.36
C ILE A 412 9.99 -36.98 -19.57
N THR A 413 10.41 -37.19 -20.83
CA THR A 413 11.69 -37.84 -21.18
C THR A 413 12.57 -37.04 -22.15
N ASP A 414 12.11 -35.89 -22.63
CA ASP A 414 12.77 -35.07 -23.66
C ASP A 414 12.86 -33.58 -23.29
N LEU A 415 12.86 -33.25 -22.00
CA LEU A 415 12.90 -31.86 -21.51
C LEU A 415 14.21 -31.15 -21.91
N GLU A 416 14.08 -30.06 -22.65
CA GLU A 416 15.11 -29.05 -22.86
C GLU A 416 14.86 -27.81 -21.98
N LEU A 417 15.91 -27.28 -21.36
CA LEU A 417 15.88 -26.04 -20.57
C LEU A 417 16.94 -25.06 -21.08
N SER A 418 16.57 -23.77 -21.21
CA SER A 418 17.44 -22.70 -21.73
C SER A 418 17.04 -21.33 -21.19
N ILE A 419 17.92 -20.32 -21.35
CA ILE A 419 17.60 -18.90 -21.10
C ILE A 419 17.81 -18.12 -22.40
N GLU A 420 16.75 -17.45 -22.86
CA GLU A 420 16.82 -16.45 -23.94
C GLU A 420 17.21 -15.09 -23.32
N THR A 421 18.29 -14.49 -23.82
CA THR A 421 18.96 -13.31 -23.21
C THR A 421 18.92 -12.08 -24.11
N PRO A 422 18.97 -10.85 -23.56
CA PRO A 422 19.08 -9.61 -24.34
C PRO A 422 20.25 -9.61 -25.33
N LYS A 423 20.09 -8.87 -26.44
CA LYS A 423 21.09 -8.82 -27.51
C LYS A 423 22.47 -8.39 -26.97
N SER A 424 23.51 -9.16 -27.33
CA SER A 424 24.91 -9.07 -26.86
C SER A 424 25.25 -9.67 -25.49
N TRP A 425 24.27 -10.20 -24.76
CA TRP A 425 24.51 -11.07 -23.59
C TRP A 425 24.80 -12.51 -24.05
N LYS A 426 25.13 -13.39 -23.10
CA LYS A 426 25.24 -14.85 -23.30
C LYS A 426 24.66 -15.60 -22.11
N SER A 427 24.12 -16.80 -22.34
CA SER A 427 23.86 -17.80 -21.30
C SER A 427 24.47 -19.14 -21.72
N ILE A 428 25.10 -19.82 -20.77
CA ILE A 428 25.62 -21.20 -20.91
C ILE A 428 25.28 -22.01 -19.65
N VAL A 429 25.06 -23.31 -19.81
CA VAL A 429 24.87 -24.22 -18.69
C VAL A 429 26.17 -24.32 -17.90
N ARG A 430 26.10 -24.16 -16.57
CA ARG A 430 27.27 -24.04 -15.70
C ARG A 430 28.23 -25.23 -15.83
N GLY A 431 29.47 -24.94 -16.21
CA GLY A 431 30.52 -25.94 -16.37
C GLY A 431 30.59 -26.57 -17.77
N THR A 432 29.84 -26.05 -18.74
CA THR A 432 29.81 -26.49 -20.14
C THR A 432 29.93 -25.28 -21.10
N ASP A 433 30.06 -25.55 -22.40
CA ASP A 433 29.91 -24.54 -23.46
C ASP A 433 28.49 -24.50 -24.07
N ASP A 434 27.56 -25.35 -23.61
CA ASP A 434 26.22 -25.50 -24.18
C ASP A 434 25.25 -24.42 -23.68
N SER A 435 24.37 -23.92 -24.56
CA SER A 435 23.33 -22.94 -24.21
C SER A 435 21.97 -23.56 -23.88
N ILE A 436 21.85 -24.89 -23.95
CA ILE A 436 20.62 -25.66 -23.69
C ILE A 436 20.99 -26.92 -22.90
N GLN A 437 20.38 -27.12 -21.73
CA GLN A 437 20.46 -28.40 -21.02
C GLN A 437 19.38 -29.33 -21.54
N ARG A 438 19.78 -30.54 -21.97
CA ARG A 438 18.86 -31.66 -22.25
C ARG A 438 18.81 -32.61 -21.07
N ILE A 439 17.64 -32.96 -20.58
CA ILE A 439 17.50 -33.94 -19.50
C ILE A 439 17.40 -35.33 -20.11
N SER A 440 18.34 -36.21 -19.73
CA SER A 440 18.52 -37.56 -20.30
C SER A 440 17.92 -38.68 -19.46
N TYR A 441 17.09 -38.34 -18.47
CA TYR A 441 16.40 -39.25 -17.58
C TYR A 441 14.90 -38.93 -17.52
N GLU A 442 14.10 -39.91 -17.12
CA GLU A 442 12.65 -39.75 -16.93
C GLU A 442 12.36 -38.83 -15.74
N ILE A 443 11.57 -37.78 -15.98
CA ILE A 443 11.08 -36.83 -14.97
C ILE A 443 9.65 -37.24 -14.61
N LEU A 444 9.47 -37.83 -13.44
CA LEU A 444 8.16 -38.28 -12.95
C LEU A 444 7.25 -37.09 -12.59
N PRO A 445 5.92 -37.27 -12.51
CA PRO A 445 5.01 -36.25 -11.99
C PRO A 445 5.44 -35.74 -10.61
N GLY A 446 5.34 -34.43 -10.38
CA GLY A 446 5.81 -33.77 -9.16
C GLY A 446 7.33 -33.64 -9.01
N GLN A 447 8.14 -34.31 -9.84
CA GLN A 447 9.59 -34.21 -9.79
C GLN A 447 10.06 -32.81 -10.22
N THR A 448 11.02 -32.27 -9.48
CA THR A 448 11.68 -30.98 -9.79
C THR A 448 13.03 -31.20 -10.45
N VAL A 449 13.35 -30.39 -11.46
CA VAL A 449 14.67 -30.27 -12.08
C VAL A 449 15.15 -28.83 -11.90
N VAL A 450 16.41 -28.62 -11.49
CA VAL A 450 17.04 -27.29 -11.41
C VAL A 450 18.33 -27.30 -12.21
N VAL A 451 18.47 -26.35 -13.13
CA VAL A 451 19.65 -26.19 -13.99
C VAL A 451 20.30 -24.83 -13.71
N PRO A 452 21.54 -24.80 -13.19
CA PRO A 452 22.29 -23.56 -13.04
C PRO A 452 22.91 -23.13 -14.37
N PHE A 453 22.69 -21.87 -14.74
CA PHE A 453 23.32 -21.19 -15.87
C PHE A 453 24.32 -20.15 -15.36
N THR A 454 25.32 -19.88 -16.19
CA THR A 454 26.19 -18.70 -16.08
C THR A 454 25.76 -17.72 -17.15
N VAL A 455 25.25 -16.56 -16.76
CA VAL A 455 24.81 -15.50 -17.67
C VAL A 455 25.87 -14.41 -17.71
N THR A 456 26.45 -14.13 -18.88
CA THR A 456 27.39 -13.03 -19.09
C THR A 456 26.64 -11.81 -19.62
N SER A 457 26.70 -10.69 -18.91
CA SER A 457 25.98 -9.47 -19.27
C SER A 457 26.63 -8.68 -20.41
N GLY A 458 25.84 -7.81 -21.05
CA GLY A 458 26.34 -6.90 -22.08
C GLY A 458 27.21 -5.77 -21.54
N LYS A 459 28.00 -5.12 -22.41
CA LYS A 459 28.88 -3.98 -22.04
C LYS A 459 28.18 -2.61 -21.92
N LYS A 460 26.86 -2.56 -21.85
CA LYS A 460 26.06 -1.32 -21.81
C LYS A 460 24.95 -1.43 -20.75
N SER A 461 24.54 -0.30 -20.18
CA SER A 461 23.41 -0.30 -19.25
C SER A 461 22.16 -0.90 -19.89
N PHE A 462 21.37 -1.62 -19.11
CA PHE A 462 20.12 -2.25 -19.52
C PHE A 462 19.23 -2.49 -18.29
N ASN A 463 17.92 -2.27 -18.44
CA ASN A 463 16.91 -2.88 -17.58
C ASN A 463 15.93 -3.64 -18.49
N GLY A 464 15.38 -4.76 -18.01
CA GLY A 464 14.43 -5.56 -18.76
C GLY A 464 14.43 -7.01 -18.32
N ASP A 465 14.13 -7.91 -19.25
CA ASP A 465 13.80 -9.31 -18.95
C ASP A 465 14.94 -10.29 -19.31
N LEU A 466 15.16 -11.29 -18.47
CA LEU A 466 15.67 -12.62 -18.88
C LEU A 466 14.47 -13.56 -19.01
N VAL A 467 14.48 -14.45 -20.02
CA VAL A 467 13.36 -15.39 -20.24
C VAL A 467 13.89 -16.82 -20.17
N ALA A 468 13.48 -17.58 -19.14
CA ALA A 468 13.65 -19.02 -19.15
C ALA A 468 12.64 -19.67 -20.09
N ILE A 469 13.09 -20.67 -20.84
CA ILE A 469 12.25 -21.48 -21.70
C ILE A 469 12.44 -22.96 -21.38
N ALA A 470 11.33 -23.68 -21.21
CA ALA A 470 11.28 -25.14 -21.19
C ALA A 470 10.58 -25.66 -22.45
N ARG A 471 11.08 -26.77 -23.01
CA ARG A 471 10.50 -27.43 -24.19
C ARG A 471 10.46 -28.94 -23.99
N TRP A 472 9.34 -29.60 -24.31
CA TRP A 472 9.21 -31.07 -24.25
C TRP A 472 8.04 -31.54 -25.14
N THR A 473 7.95 -32.83 -25.43
CA THR A 473 6.83 -33.40 -26.22
C THR A 473 5.72 -33.91 -25.30
N SER A 474 4.48 -33.47 -25.54
CA SER A 474 3.28 -34.04 -24.93
C SER A 474 2.24 -34.37 -25.99
N ASN A 475 1.68 -35.59 -25.96
CA ASN A 475 0.68 -36.08 -26.92
C ASN A 475 1.06 -35.85 -28.40
N GLY A 476 2.34 -35.95 -28.73
CA GLY A 476 2.88 -35.75 -30.09
C GLY A 476 2.98 -34.28 -30.53
N LYS A 477 2.72 -33.31 -29.64
CA LYS A 477 2.93 -31.87 -29.85
C LYS A 477 4.13 -31.41 -29.03
N LEU A 478 4.94 -30.50 -29.60
CA LEU A 478 5.96 -29.78 -28.86
C LEU A 478 5.25 -28.72 -27.97
N ILE A 479 5.46 -28.79 -26.67
CA ILE A 479 5.05 -27.77 -25.70
C ILE A 479 6.23 -26.83 -25.46
N ASN A 480 5.95 -25.53 -25.33
CA ASN A 480 6.89 -24.53 -24.85
C ASN A 480 6.28 -23.84 -23.63
N GLU A 481 7.08 -23.61 -22.59
CA GLU A 481 6.73 -22.79 -21.42
C GLU A 481 7.74 -21.66 -21.25
N SER A 482 7.29 -20.51 -20.75
CA SER A 482 8.15 -19.35 -20.51
C SER A 482 7.91 -18.70 -19.14
N ALA A 483 9.02 -18.31 -18.51
CA ALA A 483 9.03 -17.56 -17.26
C ALA A 483 10.04 -16.41 -17.36
N VAL A 484 9.69 -15.27 -16.78
CA VAL A 484 10.45 -14.02 -16.87
C VAL A 484 11.09 -13.68 -15.53
N GLN A 485 12.33 -13.21 -15.54
CA GLN A 485 12.99 -12.56 -14.41
C GLN A 485 13.36 -11.12 -14.81
N LYS A 486 13.08 -10.14 -13.95
CA LYS A 486 13.51 -8.75 -14.16
C LYS A 486 14.98 -8.61 -13.79
N VAL A 487 15.77 -7.94 -14.64
CA VAL A 487 17.21 -7.73 -14.41
C VAL A 487 17.68 -6.31 -14.67
N ARG A 488 18.73 -5.92 -13.94
CA ARG A 488 19.54 -4.73 -14.23
C ARG A 488 20.91 -5.15 -14.73
N ASN A 489 21.50 -4.34 -15.60
CA ASN A 489 22.93 -4.39 -15.89
C ASN A 489 23.44 -2.95 -15.88
N VAL A 490 24.20 -2.55 -14.88
CA VAL A 490 24.45 -1.13 -14.57
C VAL A 490 25.81 -0.90 -13.89
N PRO A 491 26.40 0.30 -13.99
CA PRO A 491 27.67 0.60 -13.32
C PRO A 491 27.56 0.43 -11.80
N ASP A 492 28.68 0.11 -11.13
CA ASP A 492 28.69 -0.15 -9.69
C ASP A 492 28.74 1.17 -8.86
N ILE A 493 27.69 1.98 -9.03
CA ILE A 493 27.33 3.11 -8.16
C ILE A 493 26.13 2.69 -7.32
N ARG A 494 26.13 2.98 -6.03
CA ARG A 494 25.03 2.67 -5.10
C ARG A 494 24.59 3.88 -4.28
N ILE A 495 23.34 3.87 -3.84
CA ILE A 495 22.85 4.69 -2.74
C ILE A 495 23.45 4.08 -1.45
N ASN A 496 24.23 4.86 -0.70
CA ASN A 496 25.09 4.35 0.36
C ASN A 496 24.66 4.74 1.77
N GLU A 497 24.25 5.98 2.01
CA GLU A 497 23.75 6.44 3.31
C GLU A 497 22.64 7.48 3.07
N PHE A 498 21.65 7.55 3.97
CA PHE A 498 20.73 8.69 4.05
C PHE A 498 20.31 8.99 5.48
N ARG A 499 20.10 10.27 5.80
CA ARG A 499 19.50 10.75 7.06
C ARG A 499 18.20 11.48 6.75
N VAL A 500 17.13 11.15 7.46
CA VAL A 500 15.84 11.85 7.36
C VAL A 500 15.82 13.10 8.25
N SER A 501 16.27 12.98 9.50
CA SER A 501 16.22 14.00 10.56
C SER A 501 17.41 13.80 11.51
N ASP A 502 17.94 14.88 12.11
CA ASP A 502 18.95 14.79 13.19
C ASP A 502 18.33 14.67 14.61
N GLY A 503 17.00 14.52 14.69
CA GLY A 503 16.27 14.48 15.95
C GLY A 503 16.05 15.84 16.63
N THR A 504 16.50 16.94 16.02
CA THR A 504 16.29 18.33 16.48
C THR A 504 15.87 19.29 15.35
N ASN A 505 16.37 19.07 14.14
CA ASN A 505 15.99 19.73 12.89
C ASN A 505 15.48 18.64 11.93
N HIS A 506 14.16 18.62 11.73
CA HIS A 506 13.47 17.66 10.84
C HIS A 506 13.79 17.84 9.33
N THR A 507 14.70 18.75 8.99
CA THR A 507 15.20 18.97 7.63
C THR A 507 16.72 18.87 7.51
N ASN A 508 17.42 18.35 8.53
CA ASN A 508 18.85 18.00 8.42
C ASN A 508 19.05 16.69 7.64
N SER A 509 18.54 16.67 6.41
CA SER A 509 18.45 15.47 5.59
C SER A 509 19.59 15.44 4.56
N PHE A 510 20.20 14.27 4.38
CA PHE A 510 21.18 14.03 3.30
C PHE A 510 20.98 12.68 2.64
N ILE A 511 21.56 12.54 1.46
CA ILE A 511 21.65 11.30 0.69
C ILE A 511 23.09 11.18 0.17
N GLU A 512 23.66 10.00 0.20
CA GLU A 512 25.01 9.72 -0.30
C GLU A 512 24.99 8.66 -1.40
N LEU A 513 25.82 8.86 -2.43
CA LEU A 513 26.14 7.84 -3.43
C LEU A 513 27.60 7.37 -3.29
N TYR A 514 27.86 6.08 -3.47
CA TYR A 514 29.20 5.48 -3.40
C TYR A 514 29.57 4.72 -4.68
N ASN A 515 30.85 4.72 -5.05
CA ASN A 515 31.39 3.95 -6.17
C ASN A 515 32.19 2.73 -5.68
N THR A 516 31.55 1.55 -5.70
CA THR A 516 32.20 0.27 -5.35
C THR A 516 33.13 -0.25 -6.43
N SER A 517 33.04 0.28 -7.66
CA SER A 517 33.82 -0.22 -8.79
C SER A 517 35.30 0.15 -8.66
N SER A 518 36.17 -0.67 -9.24
CA SER A 518 37.60 -0.38 -9.38
C SER A 518 37.93 0.68 -10.46
N ASN A 519 36.92 1.38 -10.99
CA ASN A 519 37.06 2.37 -12.06
C ASN A 519 36.41 3.70 -11.65
N SER A 520 36.81 4.79 -12.29
CA SER A 520 36.16 6.09 -12.07
C SER A 520 35.02 6.28 -13.07
N ILE A 521 33.79 6.42 -12.55
CA ILE A 521 32.53 6.46 -13.31
C ILE A 521 32.09 7.91 -13.50
N ASP A 522 31.66 8.25 -14.72
CA ASP A 522 31.05 9.54 -15.03
C ASP A 522 29.56 9.50 -14.67
N ILE A 523 29.14 10.33 -13.72
CA ILE A 523 27.77 10.45 -13.23
C ILE A 523 27.12 11.78 -13.65
N SER A 524 27.74 12.51 -14.59
CA SER A 524 27.25 13.79 -15.10
C SER A 524 25.82 13.69 -15.65
N GLY A 525 24.89 14.44 -15.08
CA GLY A 525 23.49 14.48 -15.55
C GLY A 525 22.68 13.21 -15.27
N TRP A 526 23.20 12.27 -14.47
CA TRP A 526 22.38 11.24 -13.83
C TRP A 526 21.32 11.87 -12.93
N LYS A 527 20.29 11.12 -12.57
CA LYS A 527 19.15 11.63 -11.81
C LYS A 527 18.82 10.78 -10.60
N LEU A 528 18.54 11.42 -9.48
CA LEU A 528 17.94 10.80 -8.32
C LEU A 528 16.49 11.29 -8.19
N ALA A 529 15.54 10.37 -8.25
CA ALA A 529 14.16 10.63 -7.88
C ALA A 529 13.96 10.29 -6.40
N VAL A 530 13.32 11.19 -5.68
CA VAL A 530 12.87 11.01 -4.29
C VAL A 530 11.35 11.06 -4.31
N HIS A 531 10.71 10.07 -3.72
CA HIS A 531 9.25 9.93 -3.65
C HIS A 531 8.86 9.76 -2.18
N GLU A 532 8.41 10.85 -1.56
CA GLU A 532 7.75 10.82 -0.25
C GLU A 532 6.38 10.13 -0.40
N ALA A 533 6.08 9.12 0.42
CA ALA A 533 4.87 8.31 0.26
C ALA A 533 3.60 9.19 0.26
N THR A 534 2.56 8.75 -0.46
CA THR A 534 1.33 9.50 -0.76
C THR A 534 1.46 10.71 -1.70
N LEU A 535 2.67 11.19 -2.01
CA LEU A 535 2.88 12.34 -2.89
C LEU A 535 3.36 11.93 -4.30
N PRO A 536 3.08 12.72 -5.35
CA PRO A 536 3.64 12.47 -6.67
C PRO A 536 5.08 13.00 -6.76
N ILE A 537 5.81 12.58 -7.80
CA ILE A 537 7.15 13.13 -8.08
C ILE A 537 6.97 14.46 -8.83
N PHE A 538 7.41 15.58 -8.25
CA PHE A 538 7.36 16.88 -8.94
C PHE A 538 8.63 17.16 -9.73
N ASN A 539 9.81 16.87 -9.18
CA ASN A 539 11.10 17.04 -9.84
C ASN A 539 12.05 15.85 -9.60
N THR A 540 13.23 15.88 -10.23
CA THR A 540 14.31 14.91 -10.02
C THR A 540 15.62 15.64 -9.82
N ILE A 541 16.34 15.34 -8.74
CA ILE A 541 17.68 15.86 -8.48
C ILE A 541 18.57 15.43 -9.65
N THR A 542 19.18 16.37 -10.36
CA THR A 542 20.08 16.07 -11.48
C THR A 542 21.51 16.36 -11.04
N ILE A 543 22.39 15.38 -11.15
CA ILE A 543 23.80 15.49 -10.77
C ILE A 543 24.51 16.44 -11.74
N ASP A 544 25.34 17.33 -11.19
CA ASP A 544 25.97 18.40 -11.98
C ASP A 544 26.91 17.89 -13.10
N LYS A 545 27.20 18.76 -14.08
CA LYS A 545 27.96 18.36 -15.28
C LYS A 545 29.47 18.39 -15.06
N GLY A 546 30.13 17.28 -15.40
CA GLY A 546 31.55 17.05 -15.16
C GLY A 546 31.83 16.24 -13.90
N THR A 547 30.79 15.90 -13.13
CA THR A 547 30.90 15.08 -11.93
C THR A 547 31.29 13.65 -12.29
N LYS A 548 32.49 13.27 -11.86
CA LYS A 548 33.10 11.97 -12.13
C LYS A 548 33.64 11.38 -10.83
N LEU A 549 32.99 10.33 -10.35
CA LEU A 549 33.28 9.73 -9.06
C LEU A 549 34.47 8.77 -9.18
N ALA A 550 35.43 8.86 -8.25
CA ALA A 550 36.61 7.99 -8.22
C ALA A 550 36.29 6.65 -7.52
N PRO A 551 37.11 5.58 -7.69
CA PRO A 551 36.92 4.32 -6.97
C PRO A 551 36.89 4.54 -5.45
N GLY A 552 35.97 3.91 -4.75
CA GLY A 552 35.85 4.00 -3.29
C GLY A 552 35.63 5.43 -2.77
N SER A 553 34.98 6.28 -3.57
CA SER A 553 34.67 7.68 -3.23
C SER A 553 33.16 7.89 -3.14
N PHE A 554 32.78 8.87 -2.33
CA PHE A 554 31.41 9.25 -2.00
C PHE A 554 30.99 10.50 -2.78
N TYR A 555 29.68 10.73 -2.92
CA TYR A 555 29.09 11.93 -3.48
C TYR A 555 27.85 12.34 -2.66
N LEU A 556 27.95 13.46 -1.97
CA LEU A 556 27.03 13.86 -0.91
C LEU A 556 26.00 14.90 -1.37
N LEU A 557 24.72 14.58 -1.19
CA LEU A 557 23.57 15.43 -1.51
C LEU A 557 22.92 15.94 -0.23
N GLY A 558 23.04 17.24 0.05
CA GLY A 558 22.43 17.88 1.23
C GLY A 558 21.12 18.61 0.89
N LEU A 559 20.10 18.50 1.73
CA LEU A 559 18.85 19.25 1.56
C LEU A 559 19.11 20.76 1.80
N SER A 560 18.73 21.64 0.87
CA SER A 560 18.88 23.09 1.08
C SER A 560 17.87 23.62 2.11
N PRO A 561 18.18 24.73 2.83
CA PRO A 561 17.32 25.29 3.88
C PRO A 561 15.85 25.47 3.47
N SER A 562 15.61 25.83 2.21
CA SER A 562 14.29 25.72 1.60
C SER A 562 14.41 25.31 0.13
N GLY A 563 13.26 25.13 -0.52
CA GLY A 563 13.13 24.88 -1.96
C GLY A 563 11.86 25.54 -2.48
N LEU A 564 11.76 25.76 -3.79
CA LEU A 564 10.54 26.31 -4.40
C LEU A 564 9.36 25.33 -4.24
N ALA A 565 8.24 25.81 -3.70
CA ALA A 565 7.03 25.01 -3.53
C ALA A 565 6.25 24.79 -4.85
N VAL A 566 6.45 25.68 -5.82
CA VAL A 566 5.86 25.63 -7.18
C VAL A 566 6.81 26.28 -8.19
N ASN A 567 6.56 26.09 -9.49
CA ASN A 567 7.33 26.75 -10.55
C ASN A 567 7.26 28.29 -10.43
N ALA A 568 8.38 28.98 -10.62
CA ALA A 568 8.49 30.44 -10.61
C ALA A 568 8.97 30.97 -11.97
N SER A 569 8.41 32.10 -12.42
CA SER A 569 8.61 32.65 -13.76
C SER A 569 9.53 33.87 -13.78
N LYS A 570 10.23 34.05 -14.90
CA LYS A 570 10.98 35.27 -15.18
C LYS A 570 10.05 36.49 -15.14
N GLY A 571 10.38 37.45 -14.29
CA GLY A 571 9.58 38.65 -14.05
C GLY A 571 8.77 38.62 -12.75
N ASP A 572 8.68 37.47 -12.07
CA ASP A 572 8.03 37.39 -10.76
C ASP A 572 8.90 38.09 -9.70
N LYS A 573 8.26 38.90 -8.84
CA LYS A 573 8.86 39.42 -7.59
C LYS A 573 8.46 38.61 -6.35
N THR A 574 7.51 37.70 -6.47
CA THR A 574 7.03 36.86 -5.36
C THR A 574 7.29 35.40 -5.70
N ILE A 575 7.89 34.67 -4.76
CA ILE A 575 8.11 33.22 -4.87
C ILE A 575 7.51 32.51 -3.66
N TYR A 576 7.03 31.29 -3.88
CA TYR A 576 6.49 30.42 -2.83
C TYR A 576 7.47 29.28 -2.55
N VAL A 577 7.71 28.98 -1.28
CA VAL A 577 8.80 28.11 -0.83
C VAL A 577 8.29 27.10 0.22
N ARG A 578 9.01 25.99 0.45
CA ARG A 578 8.65 24.99 1.47
C ARG A 578 8.56 25.59 2.88
N SER A 579 9.50 26.45 3.22
CA SER A 579 9.62 27.13 4.52
C SER A 579 10.43 28.42 4.37
N THR A 580 10.27 29.37 5.30
CA THR A 580 11.14 30.55 5.43
C THR A 580 11.95 30.54 6.73
N GLU A 581 12.11 29.37 7.36
CA GLU A 581 12.77 29.24 8.65
C GLU A 581 14.20 29.80 8.65
N GLY A 582 14.56 30.48 9.75
CA GLY A 582 15.81 31.23 9.89
C GLY A 582 15.88 32.54 9.07
N MET A 583 15.29 32.59 7.87
CA MET A 583 15.41 33.68 6.89
C MET A 583 14.83 35.02 7.36
N LYS A 584 15.36 36.13 6.86
CA LYS A 584 14.99 37.50 7.24
C LYS A 584 14.96 38.46 6.05
N PRO A 585 14.12 39.51 6.07
CA PRO A 585 14.25 40.65 5.17
C PRO A 585 15.65 41.25 5.24
N GLY A 586 16.27 41.48 4.08
CA GLY A 586 17.66 41.92 3.94
C GLY A 586 18.68 40.79 3.69
N ASP A 587 18.33 39.52 3.90
CA ASP A 587 19.21 38.40 3.52
C ASP A 587 19.39 38.29 1.99
N GLU A 588 20.56 37.82 1.55
CA GLU A 588 20.75 37.32 0.18
C GLU A 588 20.35 35.83 0.12
N ILE A 589 19.59 35.47 -0.92
CA ILE A 589 19.31 34.09 -1.30
C ILE A 589 19.85 33.76 -2.69
N VAL A 590 20.24 32.49 -2.87
CA VAL A 590 20.52 31.90 -4.18
C VAL A 590 19.36 30.98 -4.56
N ILE A 591 18.81 31.19 -5.75
CA ILE A 591 17.71 30.41 -6.31
C ILE A 591 18.26 29.54 -7.45
N GLY A 592 18.04 28.22 -7.36
CA GLY A 592 18.57 27.24 -8.31
C GLY A 592 20.08 26.94 -8.15
N SER A 593 20.58 25.97 -8.91
CA SER A 593 21.98 25.50 -8.84
C SER A 593 22.79 25.80 -10.12
N GLY A 594 24.12 25.66 -10.02
CA GLY A 594 25.07 25.76 -11.13
C GLY A 594 24.88 27.00 -12.01
N ALA A 595 25.03 26.83 -13.33
CA ALA A 595 24.90 27.91 -14.32
C ALA A 595 23.46 28.45 -14.51
N LYS A 596 22.45 27.82 -13.87
CA LYS A 596 21.06 28.33 -13.84
C LYS A 596 20.80 29.26 -12.66
N SER A 597 21.65 29.25 -11.62
CA SER A 597 21.40 30.01 -10.40
C SER A 597 21.31 31.53 -10.64
N GLU A 598 20.58 32.22 -9.75
CA GLU A 598 20.69 33.67 -9.58
C GLU A 598 20.52 34.12 -8.12
N ARG A 599 21.13 35.26 -7.78
CA ARG A 599 21.12 35.88 -6.45
C ARG A 599 20.07 37.00 -6.36
N HIS A 600 19.38 37.06 -5.24
CA HIS A 600 18.37 38.06 -4.90
C HIS A 600 18.41 38.42 -3.42
N THR A 601 17.94 39.61 -3.07
CA THR A 601 17.72 40.04 -1.67
C THR A 601 16.25 39.86 -1.30
N ILE A 602 15.98 39.35 -0.10
CA ILE A 602 14.62 39.28 0.46
C ILE A 602 14.15 40.70 0.82
N ALA A 603 13.10 41.19 0.18
CA ALA A 603 12.45 42.46 0.53
C ALA A 603 11.47 42.29 1.69
N SER A 604 10.69 41.22 1.70
CA SER A 604 9.78 40.86 2.80
C SER A 604 9.46 39.36 2.80
N ILE A 605 9.05 38.87 3.96
CA ILE A 605 8.56 37.49 4.17
C ILE A 605 7.12 37.57 4.67
N LYS A 606 6.26 36.67 4.19
CA LYS A 606 4.93 36.41 4.73
C LYS A 606 4.81 34.92 5.06
N ASN A 607 4.22 34.64 6.22
CA ASN A 607 4.06 33.32 6.80
C ASN A 607 2.58 33.06 7.14
N PRO A 608 2.17 31.79 7.30
CA PRO A 608 0.85 31.44 7.84
C PRO A 608 0.63 32.00 9.26
N ASP A 609 -0.65 32.12 9.65
CA ASP A 609 -0.98 32.37 11.06
C ASP A 609 -0.84 31.06 11.85
N SER A 610 0.09 31.01 12.79
CA SER A 610 0.37 29.81 13.61
C SER A 610 -0.81 29.35 14.48
N LYS A 611 -1.86 30.18 14.62
CA LYS A 611 -3.09 29.84 15.36
C LYS A 611 -3.98 28.82 14.66
N ASN A 612 -3.75 28.55 13.37
CA ASN A 612 -4.52 27.61 12.58
C ASN A 612 -3.78 26.28 12.32
N ALA A 613 -2.62 26.06 12.96
CA ALA A 613 -1.98 24.75 12.99
C ALA A 613 -2.70 23.86 14.03
N VAL A 614 -3.17 22.69 13.60
CA VAL A 614 -3.89 21.74 14.46
C VAL A 614 -2.95 20.60 14.87
N THR A 615 -2.86 20.33 16.17
CA THR A 615 -2.10 19.22 16.76
C THR A 615 -2.60 17.88 16.18
N PRO A 616 -1.72 16.91 15.84
CA PRO A 616 -2.11 15.67 15.15
C PRO A 616 -3.21 14.87 15.87
N PRO A 617 -4.20 14.33 15.14
CA PRO A 617 -5.12 13.33 15.67
C PRO A 617 -4.42 12.00 15.97
N ILE A 618 -5.04 11.20 16.84
CA ILE A 618 -4.63 9.83 17.12
C ILE A 618 -5.15 8.91 16.00
N TYR A 619 -4.31 7.99 15.54
CA TYR A 619 -4.52 7.02 14.44
C TYR A 619 -4.92 7.62 13.09
N GLY A 620 -3.96 7.60 12.15
CA GLY A 620 -4.21 7.51 10.71
C GLY A 620 -4.78 8.73 9.96
N ARG A 621 -5.45 9.69 10.63
CA ARG A 621 -5.85 10.94 9.97
C ARG A 621 -4.63 11.73 9.50
N VAL A 622 -4.71 12.25 8.27
CA VAL A 622 -3.70 13.13 7.67
C VAL A 622 -3.36 14.28 8.62
N VAL A 623 -2.08 14.41 8.99
CA VAL A 623 -1.61 15.52 9.82
C VAL A 623 -1.60 16.78 8.96
N ASN A 624 -2.54 17.68 9.22
CA ASN A 624 -2.71 18.92 8.46
C ASN A 624 -1.68 19.97 8.90
N GLU A 625 -0.42 19.78 8.52
CA GLU A 625 0.67 20.70 8.79
C GLU A 625 0.68 21.91 7.83
N LEU A 626 1.16 23.05 8.31
CA LEU A 626 1.30 24.24 7.47
C LEU A 626 2.41 24.03 6.45
N GLY A 627 2.09 24.16 5.15
CA GLY A 627 3.04 23.98 4.05
C GLY A 627 3.19 22.54 3.54
N LYS A 628 2.48 21.57 4.14
CA LYS A 628 2.23 20.26 3.52
C LYS A 628 0.91 20.31 2.73
N PRO A 629 0.74 19.50 1.68
CA PRO A 629 -0.52 19.42 0.94
C PRO A 629 -1.57 18.63 1.73
N THR A 630 -2.84 19.01 1.57
CA THR A 630 -3.99 18.13 1.81
C THR A 630 -4.35 17.40 0.49
N THR A 631 -5.47 16.69 0.42
CA THR A 631 -5.96 16.07 -0.81
C THR A 631 -7.34 16.61 -1.22
N ILE A 632 -7.72 16.37 -2.47
CA ILE A 632 -9.11 16.52 -2.93
C ILE A 632 -10.01 15.51 -2.20
N TRP A 633 -11.22 15.93 -1.83
CA TRP A 633 -12.17 15.12 -1.06
C TRP A 633 -12.44 13.75 -1.69
N GLN A 634 -12.39 12.69 -0.89
CA GLN A 634 -12.74 11.32 -1.26
C GLN A 634 -14.18 11.00 -0.80
N PRO A 635 -15.09 10.60 -1.70
CA PRO A 635 -16.51 10.54 -1.40
C PRO A 635 -16.94 9.14 -0.94
N LEU A 636 -16.35 8.56 0.11
CA LEU A 636 -16.84 7.27 0.60
C LEU A 636 -18.17 7.48 1.35
N PRO A 637 -19.23 6.68 1.09
CA PRO A 637 -19.21 5.43 0.31
C PRO A 637 -19.39 5.57 -1.22
N ASP A 638 -19.90 6.70 -1.74
CA ASP A 638 -20.24 6.97 -3.16
C ASP A 638 -19.17 6.58 -4.23
N GLY A 639 -17.90 6.38 -3.84
CA GLY A 639 -16.87 5.77 -4.68
C GLY A 639 -15.44 6.16 -4.31
N PRO A 640 -14.41 5.48 -4.83
CA PRO A 640 -13.02 5.75 -4.46
C PRO A 640 -12.51 7.13 -4.91
N VAL A 641 -13.07 7.75 -5.96
CA VAL A 641 -12.66 9.09 -6.43
C VAL A 641 -13.83 9.93 -6.95
N ILE A 642 -13.89 11.22 -6.62
CA ILE A 642 -14.61 12.21 -7.43
C ILE A 642 -13.74 12.65 -8.62
N LYS A 643 -14.40 13.13 -9.67
CA LYS A 643 -13.79 13.95 -10.71
C LYS A 643 -14.25 15.41 -10.58
N ILE A 644 -13.30 16.34 -10.57
CA ILE A 644 -13.52 17.78 -10.75
C ILE A 644 -13.19 18.11 -12.21
N PRO A 645 -14.16 18.56 -13.04
CA PRO A 645 -13.92 18.79 -14.46
C PRO A 645 -13.15 20.08 -14.73
N VAL A 646 -12.49 20.13 -15.90
CA VAL A 646 -11.98 21.38 -16.51
C VAL A 646 -13.05 22.48 -16.47
N GLY A 647 -12.67 23.69 -16.06
CA GLY A 647 -13.57 24.85 -15.96
C GLY A 647 -14.27 25.01 -14.60
N SER A 648 -13.93 24.19 -13.61
CA SER A 648 -14.38 24.36 -12.22
C SER A 648 -13.73 25.59 -11.56
N ASN A 649 -14.46 26.32 -10.73
CA ASN A 649 -13.96 27.44 -9.92
C ASN A 649 -14.01 27.11 -8.40
N ASN A 650 -14.11 25.82 -8.07
CA ASN A 650 -14.21 25.31 -6.70
C ASN A 650 -13.66 23.88 -6.62
N VAL A 651 -13.04 23.53 -5.48
CA VAL A 651 -12.56 22.18 -5.17
C VAL A 651 -12.91 21.79 -3.73
N PRO A 652 -13.61 20.66 -3.49
CA PRO A 652 -13.79 20.11 -2.15
C PRO A 652 -12.50 19.41 -1.71
N VAL A 653 -12.13 19.58 -0.45
CA VAL A 653 -10.86 19.12 0.14
C VAL A 653 -11.12 18.54 1.53
N GLU A 654 -10.19 17.74 2.02
CA GLU A 654 -10.23 17.19 3.39
C GLU A 654 -9.90 18.23 4.47
N SER A 655 -9.17 19.29 4.10
CA SER A 655 -8.73 20.30 5.05
C SER A 655 -8.61 21.70 4.45
N MET A 656 -8.89 22.69 5.28
CA MET A 656 -8.72 24.12 4.98
C MET A 656 -7.47 24.71 5.64
N THR A 657 -6.60 23.89 6.25
CA THR A 657 -5.43 24.39 6.99
C THR A 657 -4.49 25.21 6.11
N GLY A 658 -4.12 26.40 6.59
CA GLY A 658 -3.24 27.34 5.88
C GLY A 658 -3.90 28.13 4.74
N VAL A 659 -5.14 27.81 4.35
CA VAL A 659 -5.87 28.50 3.27
C VAL A 659 -6.39 29.86 3.77
N LYS A 660 -6.25 30.92 2.94
CA LYS A 660 -6.80 32.26 3.19
C LYS A 660 -7.36 32.87 1.90
N VAL A 661 -8.43 33.65 1.98
CA VAL A 661 -8.97 34.41 0.83
C VAL A 661 -7.94 35.45 0.37
N GLY A 662 -7.70 35.50 -0.94
CA GLY A 662 -6.66 36.32 -1.57
C GLY A 662 -5.30 35.63 -1.72
N ASP A 663 -5.04 34.56 -0.97
CA ASP A 663 -3.79 33.79 -1.08
C ASP A 663 -3.84 32.80 -2.26
N LYS A 664 -2.68 32.19 -2.57
CA LYS A 664 -2.54 31.25 -3.68
C LYS A 664 -2.73 29.81 -3.21
N LEU A 665 -3.45 29.04 -4.02
CA LEU A 665 -3.64 27.61 -3.89
C LEU A 665 -3.03 26.92 -5.10
N ALA A 666 -2.35 25.80 -4.87
CA ALA A 666 -1.78 24.94 -5.89
C ALA A 666 -2.57 23.62 -5.92
N ILE A 667 -3.18 23.29 -7.06
CA ILE A 667 -3.98 22.08 -7.26
C ILE A 667 -3.19 21.14 -8.16
N GLY A 668 -2.89 19.93 -7.67
CA GLY A 668 -2.08 18.94 -8.37
C GLY A 668 -2.77 18.44 -9.62
N TYR A 669 -2.01 18.16 -10.67
CA TYR A 669 -2.51 17.49 -11.87
C TYR A 669 -1.44 16.60 -12.53
N GLY A 670 -1.90 15.61 -13.29
CA GLY A 670 -1.11 14.92 -14.31
C GLY A 670 -0.96 13.42 -14.06
N ALA A 671 -0.90 13.01 -12.80
CA ALA A 671 -1.05 11.61 -12.42
C ALA A 671 -2.49 11.14 -12.68
N LYS A 672 -2.67 9.90 -13.16
CA LYS A 672 -4.01 9.34 -13.44
C LYS A 672 -4.33 8.18 -12.52
N PHE A 673 -5.47 8.28 -11.84
CA PHE A 673 -6.10 7.18 -11.13
C PHE A 673 -6.47 6.03 -12.10
N PRO A 674 -6.32 4.75 -11.71
CA PRO A 674 -5.66 4.27 -10.50
C PRO A 674 -4.14 4.49 -10.56
N ALA A 675 -3.53 4.96 -9.47
CA ALA A 675 -2.15 5.43 -9.44
C ALA A 675 -1.27 4.57 -8.50
N PRO A 676 -0.85 3.36 -8.92
CA PRO A 676 -0.06 2.44 -8.10
C PRO A 676 1.41 2.86 -7.90
N THR A 677 1.85 3.86 -8.65
CA THR A 677 3.20 4.43 -8.64
C THR A 677 3.10 5.94 -8.64
N ALA A 678 4.09 6.62 -8.05
CA ALA A 678 4.20 8.06 -8.24
C ALA A 678 4.56 8.37 -9.70
N GLN A 679 3.60 8.94 -10.40
CA GLN A 679 3.80 9.55 -11.71
C GLN A 679 4.38 10.95 -11.52
N LYS A 680 4.94 11.53 -12.60
CA LYS A 680 5.33 12.93 -12.56
C LYS A 680 4.09 13.82 -12.62
N SER A 681 3.89 14.65 -11.60
CA SER A 681 2.81 15.64 -11.55
C SER A 681 3.33 17.07 -11.64
N GLU A 682 2.41 18.00 -11.85
CA GLU A 682 2.61 19.45 -11.77
C GLU A 682 1.50 20.08 -10.91
N TYR A 683 1.59 21.38 -10.66
CA TYR A 683 0.58 22.15 -9.95
C TYR A 683 0.03 23.26 -10.86
N GLU A 684 -1.29 23.43 -10.91
CA GLU A 684 -1.87 24.68 -11.43
C GLU A 684 -2.26 25.62 -10.29
N ILE A 685 -2.00 26.92 -10.51
CA ILE A 685 -2.00 27.93 -9.45
C ILE A 685 -3.20 28.85 -9.62
N VAL A 686 -4.02 28.92 -8.57
CA VAL A 686 -5.25 29.72 -8.51
C VAL A 686 -5.22 30.66 -7.30
N THR A 687 -6.13 31.63 -7.27
CA THR A 687 -6.29 32.61 -6.19
C THR A 687 -7.56 32.27 -5.43
N VAL A 688 -7.49 32.09 -4.11
CA VAL A 688 -8.68 31.77 -3.30
C VAL A 688 -9.62 32.98 -3.26
N THR A 689 -10.88 32.78 -3.65
CA THR A 689 -11.92 33.83 -3.63
C THR A 689 -12.89 33.66 -2.45
N GLU A 690 -13.12 32.42 -2.02
CA GLU A 690 -14.00 32.08 -0.90
C GLU A 690 -13.53 30.77 -0.25
N ILE A 691 -13.67 30.67 1.07
CA ILE A 691 -13.41 29.44 1.83
C ILE A 691 -14.76 28.96 2.34
N GLY A 692 -15.24 27.84 1.80
CA GLY A 692 -16.37 27.09 2.31
C GLY A 692 -15.94 26.07 3.36
N LYS A 693 -16.69 24.98 3.43
CA LYS A 693 -16.53 23.90 4.41
C LYS A 693 -15.77 22.72 3.79
N PRO A 694 -14.90 22.01 4.54
CA PRO A 694 -14.33 20.74 4.11
C PRO A 694 -15.43 19.68 3.90
N GLY A 695 -15.07 18.56 3.27
CA GLY A 695 -15.92 17.37 3.30
C GLY A 695 -15.93 16.71 4.69
N VAL A 696 -17.00 15.99 5.00
CA VAL A 696 -17.25 15.35 6.30
C VAL A 696 -17.64 13.89 6.09
N GLN A 697 -17.01 12.99 6.85
CA GLN A 697 -17.47 11.64 7.14
C GLN A 697 -17.94 11.59 8.60
N ALA A 698 -19.09 10.96 8.83
CA ALA A 698 -19.70 10.73 10.15
C ALA A 698 -20.63 9.50 10.05
N TRP A 699 -21.25 9.05 11.15
CA TRP A 699 -22.14 7.89 11.18
C TRP A 699 -23.42 8.13 11.98
N LEU A 700 -24.43 7.28 11.77
CA LEU A 700 -25.68 7.33 12.50
C LEU A 700 -25.50 6.88 13.96
N ALA A 701 -25.72 7.78 14.91
CA ALA A 701 -25.56 7.51 16.35
C ALA A 701 -26.72 6.74 16.98
N TYR A 702 -27.74 6.42 16.19
CA TYR A 702 -28.90 5.64 16.61
C TYR A 702 -29.59 5.08 15.36
N ASP A 703 -30.23 3.92 15.50
CA ASP A 703 -31.14 3.39 14.50
C ASP A 703 -32.17 4.46 14.07
N ALA A 704 -32.19 4.82 12.79
CA ALA A 704 -33.20 5.70 12.20
C ALA A 704 -34.23 4.85 11.46
N LYS A 705 -35.53 5.08 11.68
CA LYS A 705 -36.59 4.21 11.15
C LYS A 705 -37.37 4.84 10.01
N LYS A 706 -37.94 3.97 9.17
CA LYS A 706 -38.79 4.32 8.04
C LYS A 706 -39.92 5.26 8.48
N GLY A 707 -39.92 6.47 7.94
CA GLY A 707 -40.85 7.54 8.30
C GLY A 707 -40.25 8.65 9.18
N ASP A 708 -39.07 8.45 9.78
CA ASP A 708 -38.42 9.47 10.60
C ASP A 708 -37.96 10.67 9.77
N THR A 709 -38.02 11.85 10.40
CA THR A 709 -37.53 13.13 9.85
C THR A 709 -36.40 13.74 10.68
N ASN A 710 -35.86 13.02 11.66
CA ASN A 710 -34.72 13.43 12.48
C ASN A 710 -33.77 12.24 12.69
N ILE A 711 -32.56 12.33 12.15
CA ILE A 711 -31.52 11.30 12.26
C ILE A 711 -30.49 11.69 13.32
N LYS A 712 -29.99 10.71 14.10
CA LYS A 712 -28.96 10.92 15.12
C LYS A 712 -27.58 10.68 14.53
N VAL A 713 -26.59 11.51 14.86
CA VAL A 713 -25.29 11.53 14.15
C VAL A 713 -24.10 11.76 15.08
N SER A 714 -22.93 11.20 14.72
CA SER A 714 -21.68 11.35 15.49
C SER A 714 -21.07 12.74 15.44
N SER A 715 -21.30 13.49 14.37
CA SER A 715 -20.93 14.90 14.27
C SER A 715 -21.98 15.70 13.52
N VAL A 716 -22.05 16.98 13.88
CA VAL A 716 -22.80 18.03 13.16
C VAL A 716 -21.86 19.14 12.66
N ASP A 717 -20.54 18.98 12.88
CA ASP A 717 -19.52 19.94 12.48
C ASP A 717 -19.46 20.00 10.95
N ASP A 718 -19.29 21.22 10.42
CA ASP A 718 -19.31 21.51 8.97
C ASP A 718 -20.55 21.00 8.19
N ILE A 719 -21.64 20.64 8.88
CA ILE A 719 -22.97 20.35 8.29
C ILE A 719 -23.88 21.59 8.39
N SER A 720 -24.77 21.79 7.43
CA SER A 720 -25.61 22.99 7.33
C SER A 720 -26.96 22.73 6.65
N VAL A 721 -27.92 23.65 6.86
CA VAL A 721 -29.23 23.62 6.20
C VAL A 721 -29.07 23.77 4.69
N GLY A 722 -29.62 22.81 3.94
CA GLY A 722 -29.48 22.71 2.48
C GLY A 722 -28.43 21.71 2.00
N ASP A 723 -27.56 21.20 2.89
CA ASP A 723 -26.65 20.10 2.56
C ASP A 723 -27.45 18.82 2.24
N VAL A 724 -26.86 17.96 1.41
CA VAL A 724 -27.40 16.63 1.06
C VAL A 724 -26.45 15.56 1.59
N ILE A 725 -27.01 14.58 2.29
CA ILE A 725 -26.31 13.43 2.85
C ILE A 725 -26.77 12.16 2.13
N ARG A 726 -25.84 11.24 1.84
CA ARG A 726 -26.12 9.89 1.36
C ARG A 726 -26.08 8.91 2.53
N LEU A 727 -27.09 8.05 2.66
CA LEU A 727 -27.18 6.96 3.63
C LEU A 727 -27.25 5.60 2.93
N ASP A 728 -26.64 4.58 3.53
CA ASP A 728 -26.84 3.14 3.24
C ASP A 728 -26.40 2.67 1.83
N ILE A 729 -26.48 1.37 1.55
CA ILE A 729 -26.22 0.74 0.25
C ILE A 729 -27.49 0.13 -0.36
N ASP A 730 -27.42 -0.41 -1.58
CA ASP A 730 -28.54 -1.13 -2.21
C ASP A 730 -28.55 -2.59 -1.76
N SER A 731 -29.28 -2.92 -0.68
CA SER A 731 -29.43 -4.31 -0.20
C SER A 731 -30.86 -4.66 0.20
N GLU A 732 -31.17 -5.95 0.42
CA GLU A 732 -32.54 -6.39 0.70
C GLU A 732 -33.06 -5.81 2.02
N GLY A 733 -34.20 -5.10 1.96
CA GLY A 733 -34.78 -4.38 3.10
C GLY A 733 -34.21 -2.97 3.32
N HIS A 734 -33.02 -2.69 2.80
CA HIS A 734 -32.29 -1.42 2.87
C HIS A 734 -32.39 -0.67 1.53
N GLY A 735 -31.63 0.41 1.36
CA GLY A 735 -31.55 1.13 0.10
C GLY A 735 -30.95 2.53 0.23
N VAL A 736 -30.16 2.93 -0.78
CA VAL A 736 -29.48 4.22 -0.85
C VAL A 736 -30.47 5.39 -0.76
N GLU A 737 -30.30 6.26 0.24
CA GLU A 737 -31.12 7.47 0.41
C GLU A 737 -30.30 8.76 0.39
N TYR A 738 -30.72 9.71 -0.45
CA TYR A 738 -30.20 11.07 -0.46
C TYR A 738 -31.17 12.01 0.27
N VAL A 739 -30.78 12.49 1.45
CA VAL A 739 -31.62 13.30 2.35
C VAL A 739 -31.11 14.74 2.45
N THR A 740 -32.01 15.73 2.37
CA THR A 740 -31.65 17.16 2.50
C THR A 740 -31.83 17.65 3.94
N VAL A 741 -30.80 18.26 4.53
CA VAL A 741 -30.83 18.82 5.89
C VAL A 741 -31.68 20.11 5.93
N THR A 742 -32.58 20.22 6.90
CA THR A 742 -33.48 21.37 7.14
C THR A 742 -33.23 22.08 8.47
N ALA A 743 -32.68 21.37 9.46
CA ALA A 743 -32.16 21.97 10.69
C ALA A 743 -30.99 21.12 11.21
N VAL A 744 -30.03 21.78 11.85
CA VAL A 744 -28.87 21.17 12.52
C VAL A 744 -29.04 21.34 14.02
N GLY A 745 -28.95 20.23 14.76
CA GLY A 745 -28.99 20.19 16.22
C GLY A 745 -27.61 19.98 16.82
N THR A 746 -27.51 18.99 17.69
CA THR A 746 -26.28 18.57 18.39
C THR A 746 -25.91 17.14 18.03
N ALA A 747 -24.62 16.88 17.90
CA ALA A 747 -24.07 15.53 17.78
C ALA A 747 -24.34 14.68 19.04
N SER A 748 -24.10 13.37 18.91
CA SER A 748 -24.02 12.45 20.03
C SER A 748 -22.75 12.67 20.88
N SER A 749 -22.80 12.27 22.15
CA SER A 749 -21.67 12.34 23.10
C SER A 749 -20.86 11.05 23.23
N VAL A 750 -21.30 9.94 22.61
CA VAL A 750 -20.71 8.59 22.73
C VAL A 750 -20.89 7.78 21.44
N SER A 751 -20.17 6.67 21.30
CA SER A 751 -20.32 5.75 20.16
C SER A 751 -21.31 4.62 20.45
N PRO A 752 -22.18 4.19 19.51
CA PRO A 752 -22.98 2.99 19.65
C PRO A 752 -22.13 1.71 19.78
N SER A 753 -20.88 1.71 19.28
CA SER A 753 -19.89 0.63 19.55
C SER A 753 -19.48 0.49 21.03
N ARG A 754 -19.98 1.36 21.92
CA ARG A 754 -19.87 1.21 23.38
C ARG A 754 -21.07 0.50 24.02
N GLY A 755 -22.05 0.07 23.22
CA GLY A 755 -23.28 -0.58 23.67
C GLY A 755 -24.51 0.36 23.69
N PRO A 756 -25.62 -0.06 24.32
CA PRO A 756 -26.89 0.66 24.28
C PRO A 756 -26.81 2.10 24.80
N MET A 757 -27.29 3.04 23.98
CA MET A 757 -27.21 4.49 24.20
C MET A 757 -28.56 5.09 24.62
N SER A 758 -28.59 6.13 25.45
CA SER A 758 -29.81 6.90 25.72
C SER A 758 -30.09 7.97 24.65
N LEU A 759 -31.33 8.45 24.57
CA LEU A 759 -31.73 9.49 23.62
C LEU A 759 -31.12 10.87 23.93
N GLU A 760 -30.66 11.11 25.16
CA GLU A 760 -29.91 12.32 25.53
C GLU A 760 -28.47 12.24 25.00
N GLU A 761 -27.83 11.09 25.17
CA GLU A 761 -26.51 10.77 24.63
C GLU A 761 -26.48 10.73 23.10
N ALA A 762 -27.56 10.32 22.44
CA ALA A 762 -27.71 10.35 20.98
C ALA A 762 -27.86 11.76 20.37
N GLY A 763 -28.05 12.78 21.21
CA GLY A 763 -28.16 14.17 20.80
C GLY A 763 -29.45 14.53 20.05
N THR A 764 -29.52 15.78 19.56
CA THR A 764 -30.68 16.27 18.81
C THR A 764 -30.58 16.02 17.30
N GLY A 765 -29.37 15.74 16.78
CA GLY A 765 -29.15 15.22 15.43
C GLY A 765 -29.43 16.22 14.30
N LEU A 766 -29.79 15.68 13.12
CA LEU A 766 -30.12 16.45 11.92
C LEU A 766 -31.59 16.24 11.55
N THR A 767 -32.33 17.31 11.29
CA THR A 767 -33.71 17.22 10.77
C THR A 767 -33.68 17.24 9.25
N ILE A 768 -34.32 16.25 8.61
CA ILE A 768 -34.31 16.06 7.15
C ILE A 768 -35.65 16.45 6.50
N LYS A 769 -35.60 16.81 5.21
CA LYS A 769 -36.72 17.41 4.47
C LYS A 769 -37.82 16.41 4.10
N GLU A 770 -37.42 15.25 3.60
CA GLU A 770 -38.28 14.11 3.32
C GLU A 770 -38.14 13.08 4.46
N PRO A 771 -39.21 12.36 4.84
CA PRO A 771 -39.10 11.24 5.77
C PRO A 771 -38.40 10.04 5.10
N LEU A 772 -37.68 9.25 5.89
CA LEU A 772 -37.00 8.05 5.41
C LEU A 772 -37.97 7.03 4.77
N LYS A 773 -37.51 6.38 3.70
CA LYS A 773 -38.17 5.28 2.98
C LYS A 773 -37.67 3.92 3.44
N PHE A 774 -36.46 3.81 3.97
CA PHE A 774 -35.90 2.58 4.54
C PHE A 774 -35.66 2.72 6.05
N ASP A 775 -35.31 1.61 6.70
CA ASP A 775 -34.72 1.63 8.03
C ASP A 775 -33.20 1.68 7.86
N HIS A 776 -32.50 2.48 8.68
CA HIS A 776 -31.04 2.59 8.69
C HIS A 776 -30.52 2.35 10.10
N SER A 777 -29.42 1.63 10.22
CA SER A 777 -28.90 1.16 11.49
C SER A 777 -27.92 2.14 12.14
N ALA A 778 -27.77 2.05 13.46
CA ALA A 778 -26.67 2.71 14.15
C ALA A 778 -25.31 2.24 13.59
N ASN A 779 -24.27 3.07 13.74
CA ASN A 779 -22.93 2.93 13.14
C ASN A 779 -22.85 3.08 11.62
N ILE A 780 -23.94 3.07 10.85
CA ILE A 780 -23.81 3.20 9.38
C ILE A 780 -23.25 4.60 9.00
N PRO A 781 -22.18 4.68 8.20
CA PRO A 781 -21.52 5.93 7.87
C PRO A 781 -22.23 6.67 6.74
N PHE A 782 -21.93 7.97 6.67
CA PHE A 782 -22.50 8.88 5.69
C PHE A 782 -21.50 9.97 5.30
N SER A 783 -21.64 10.47 4.08
CA SER A 783 -20.81 11.55 3.54
C SER A 783 -21.59 12.86 3.43
N CYS A 784 -20.91 13.97 3.70
CA CYS A 784 -21.30 15.30 3.23
C CYS A 784 -20.12 15.89 2.46
N ARG A 785 -20.34 16.30 1.20
CA ARG A 785 -19.27 16.75 0.29
C ARG A 785 -18.59 18.06 0.72
N GLY A 786 -19.19 18.82 1.63
CA GLY A 786 -18.76 20.18 1.95
C GLY A 786 -19.03 21.19 0.82
N THR A 787 -18.56 22.42 0.99
CA THR A 787 -18.66 23.48 -0.03
C THR A 787 -17.33 23.90 -0.63
N GLY A 788 -16.20 23.36 -0.13
CA GLY A 788 -14.89 23.46 -0.76
C GLY A 788 -14.24 24.84 -0.74
N ILE A 789 -13.11 24.96 -1.42
CA ILE A 789 -12.40 26.23 -1.67
C ILE A 789 -12.82 26.75 -3.03
N SER A 790 -13.36 27.97 -3.11
CA SER A 790 -13.63 28.64 -4.40
C SER A 790 -12.45 29.53 -4.79
N PHE A 791 -12.19 29.65 -6.10
CA PHE A 791 -10.99 30.31 -6.61
C PHE A 791 -11.14 30.87 -8.03
N GLU A 792 -10.18 31.70 -8.44
CA GLU A 792 -10.00 32.16 -9.82
C GLU A 792 -8.52 32.11 -10.27
N PRO A 793 -8.23 31.81 -11.56
CA PRO A 793 -9.16 31.42 -12.62
C PRO A 793 -9.69 29.99 -12.46
N ALA A 794 -10.65 29.62 -13.29
CA ALA A 794 -11.14 28.24 -13.40
C ALA A 794 -10.03 27.24 -13.77
N THR A 795 -10.17 25.98 -13.35
CA THR A 795 -9.25 24.89 -13.66
C THR A 795 -9.07 24.69 -15.16
N LYS A 796 -7.83 24.41 -15.58
CA LYS A 796 -7.45 24.03 -16.94
C LYS A 796 -7.44 22.52 -17.13
N TYR A 797 -7.32 21.76 -16.03
CA TYR A 797 -7.26 20.31 -16.04
C TYR A 797 -8.47 19.68 -15.32
N ASP A 798 -8.64 18.38 -15.57
CA ASP A 798 -9.50 17.52 -14.77
C ASP A 798 -8.71 17.09 -13.52
N HIS A 799 -9.33 17.08 -12.34
CA HIS A 799 -8.69 16.69 -11.08
C HIS A 799 -9.45 15.57 -10.33
N TYR A 800 -8.78 14.85 -9.42
CA TYR A 800 -9.26 13.62 -8.78
C TYR A 800 -8.90 13.52 -7.27
N SER A 801 -9.65 12.74 -6.48
CA SER A 801 -9.50 12.62 -5.00
C SER A 801 -8.13 12.17 -4.49
N ASN A 802 -7.27 11.64 -5.36
CA ASN A 802 -5.91 11.24 -5.01
C ASN A 802 -4.88 12.36 -5.21
N GLU A 803 -5.25 13.50 -5.81
CA GLU A 803 -4.31 14.58 -6.11
C GLU A 803 -4.12 15.56 -4.92
N PRO A 804 -2.89 16.07 -4.73
CA PRO A 804 -2.57 16.98 -3.64
C PRO A 804 -3.10 18.40 -3.90
N VAL A 805 -3.48 19.08 -2.82
CA VAL A 805 -3.86 20.51 -2.81
C VAL A 805 -3.01 21.22 -1.76
N LEU A 806 -2.19 22.18 -2.18
CA LEU A 806 -1.22 22.88 -1.35
C LEU A 806 -1.58 24.36 -1.19
N ALA A 807 -1.75 24.81 0.06
CA ALA A 807 -1.84 26.23 0.40
C ALA A 807 -0.45 26.87 0.34
N LEU A 808 -0.25 27.86 -0.54
CA LEU A 808 1.04 28.54 -0.71
C LEU A 808 1.24 29.66 0.33
N CYS A 809 1.29 29.26 1.60
CA CYS A 809 1.28 30.16 2.75
C CYS A 809 2.66 30.72 3.16
N TYR A 810 3.74 30.14 2.66
CA TYR A 810 5.13 30.61 2.83
C TYR A 810 5.57 31.39 1.59
N GLU A 811 5.71 32.71 1.74
CA GLU A 811 5.89 33.65 0.64
C GLU A 811 7.12 34.54 0.86
N ILE A 812 8.00 34.60 -0.13
CA ILE A 812 9.17 35.49 -0.17
C ILE A 812 8.97 36.51 -1.29
N VAL A 813 9.04 37.80 -0.95
CA VAL A 813 9.08 38.89 -1.92
C VAL A 813 10.54 39.31 -2.12
N LEU A 814 10.97 39.33 -3.37
CA LEU A 814 12.32 39.68 -3.81
C LEU A 814 12.43 41.20 -4.05
N SER A 815 13.59 41.78 -3.74
CA SER A 815 13.84 43.20 -4.04
C SER A 815 13.77 43.49 -5.53
N GLU A 816 14.19 42.56 -6.40
CA GLU A 816 14.10 42.66 -7.85
C GLU A 816 13.49 41.40 -8.50
N PRO A 817 12.96 41.47 -9.73
CA PRO A 817 12.29 40.33 -10.35
C PRO A 817 13.27 39.24 -10.78
N LEU A 818 12.81 37.99 -10.78
CA LEU A 818 13.54 36.86 -11.36
C LEU A 818 13.96 37.15 -12.82
N LYS A 819 15.20 36.82 -13.17
CA LYS A 819 15.77 37.01 -14.51
C LYS A 819 15.59 35.74 -15.37
N ARG A 820 15.25 34.61 -14.74
CA ARG A 820 15.07 33.26 -15.30
C ARG A 820 13.75 32.65 -14.82
N ASN A 821 13.37 31.52 -15.42
CA ASN A 821 12.34 30.63 -14.88
C ASN A 821 13.05 29.58 -14.01
N HIS A 822 12.41 29.18 -12.92
CA HIS A 822 12.86 28.12 -12.00
C HIS A 822 11.74 27.09 -11.80
N GLN A 823 12.11 25.84 -11.60
CA GLN A 823 11.15 24.75 -11.34
C GLN A 823 10.87 24.57 -9.85
N MET A 824 9.73 23.97 -9.54
CA MET A 824 9.44 23.40 -8.21
C MET A 824 10.62 22.50 -7.75
N GLU A 825 10.88 22.48 -6.44
CA GLU A 825 11.98 21.76 -5.81
C GLU A 825 13.39 22.20 -6.28
N GLU A 826 13.52 23.32 -7.01
CA GLU A 826 14.82 24.00 -7.12
C GLU A 826 15.24 24.60 -5.77
N VAL A 827 16.55 24.53 -5.52
CA VAL A 827 17.25 24.97 -4.32
C VAL A 827 16.96 26.44 -3.96
N ILE A 828 16.72 26.71 -2.68
CA ILE A 828 16.78 28.04 -2.08
C ILE A 828 17.85 28.00 -0.97
N MET A 829 19.05 28.52 -1.25
CA MET A 829 20.10 28.71 -0.25
C MET A 829 20.01 30.08 0.38
N ASN A 830 20.16 30.14 1.71
CA ASN A 830 20.45 31.34 2.48
C ASN A 830 21.63 31.00 3.41
N SER A 831 22.79 31.62 3.24
CA SER A 831 24.00 31.31 4.02
C SER A 831 23.89 31.64 5.51
N ASN A 832 22.94 32.51 5.87
CA ASN A 832 22.69 32.94 7.24
C ASN A 832 21.80 31.95 8.01
N VAL A 833 21.13 31.01 7.34
CA VAL A 833 20.32 29.97 7.99
C VAL A 833 21.21 28.86 8.52
N LYS A 834 21.00 28.53 9.80
CA LYS A 834 21.69 27.47 10.56
C LYS A 834 20.71 26.69 11.45
N THR A 835 19.46 26.58 11.01
CA THR A 835 18.35 25.93 11.74
C THR A 835 17.46 25.05 10.85
N ALA A 836 17.67 25.05 9.53
CA ALA A 836 16.89 24.30 8.56
C ALA A 836 17.77 23.93 7.36
N GLY A 837 17.45 22.82 6.68
CA GLY A 837 18.30 22.14 5.71
C GLY A 837 19.41 21.31 6.37
N TYR A 838 20.23 20.67 5.53
CA TYR A 838 21.41 19.93 5.91
C TYR A 838 22.45 20.84 6.59
N ILE A 839 22.87 20.44 7.79
CA ILE A 839 23.81 21.16 8.65
C ILE A 839 24.73 20.11 9.31
N ASP A 840 25.99 20.08 8.89
CA ASP A 840 27.00 19.18 9.43
C ASP A 840 28.41 19.78 9.28
N GLU A 841 29.46 19.10 9.74
CA GLU A 841 30.85 19.56 9.59
C GLU A 841 31.38 19.44 8.16
N ILE A 842 30.79 18.57 7.35
CA ILE A 842 31.20 18.27 5.97
C ILE A 842 30.21 18.92 4.99
N GLU A 843 30.68 19.84 4.15
CA GLU A 843 29.87 20.46 3.09
C GLU A 843 29.51 19.41 2.01
N PRO A 844 28.27 19.42 1.47
CA PRO A 844 27.84 18.47 0.45
C PRO A 844 28.36 18.87 -0.93
N ASP A 845 28.69 17.88 -1.78
CA ASP A 845 29.09 18.12 -3.17
C ASP A 845 28.02 18.88 -3.97
N GLN A 846 26.74 18.64 -3.66
CA GLN A 846 25.60 19.32 -4.27
C GLN A 846 24.43 19.46 -3.28
N TYR A 847 23.76 20.62 -3.31
CA TYR A 847 22.48 20.82 -2.60
C TYR A 847 21.28 20.45 -3.48
N PHE A 848 20.20 19.96 -2.86
CA PHE A 848 18.91 19.72 -3.52
C PHE A 848 17.75 20.44 -2.81
N GLY A 849 16.76 20.92 -3.57
CA GLY A 849 15.69 21.77 -3.04
C GLY A 849 14.52 21.01 -2.42
N GLY A 850 14.22 19.81 -2.89
CA GLY A 850 13.21 18.93 -2.32
C GLY A 850 12.98 17.66 -3.17
N PRO A 851 11.96 16.85 -2.85
CA PRO A 851 11.10 16.96 -1.66
C PRO A 851 11.87 16.76 -0.34
N THR A 852 11.20 16.96 0.79
CA THR A 852 11.72 16.48 2.08
C THR A 852 11.83 14.96 2.08
N LEU A 853 12.79 14.40 2.82
CA LEU A 853 12.68 12.99 3.18
C LEU A 853 11.59 12.87 4.25
N GLY A 854 10.53 12.12 3.97
CA GLY A 854 9.51 11.76 4.94
C GLY A 854 9.89 10.50 5.73
N ILE A 855 9.05 10.10 6.68
CA ILE A 855 9.17 8.82 7.42
C ILE A 855 9.02 7.57 6.54
N ARG A 856 8.34 7.69 5.39
CA ARG A 856 8.10 6.61 4.42
C ARG A 856 8.36 7.13 3.00
N GLY A 857 9.02 6.33 2.15
CA GLY A 857 9.26 6.73 0.77
C GLY A 857 10.02 5.72 -0.10
N ASN A 858 10.28 6.13 -1.34
CA ASN A 858 11.16 5.45 -2.31
C ASN A 858 12.23 6.41 -2.84
N MET A 859 13.42 5.89 -3.10
CA MET A 859 14.48 6.58 -3.80
C MET A 859 14.97 5.72 -4.97
N THR A 860 15.12 6.33 -6.15
CA THR A 860 15.56 5.64 -7.37
C THR A 860 16.63 6.46 -8.10
N LEU A 861 17.82 5.87 -8.28
CA LEU A 861 18.92 6.43 -9.06
C LEU A 861 18.82 5.98 -10.52
N TYR A 862 18.94 6.93 -11.45
CA TYR A 862 18.86 6.72 -12.90
C TYR A 862 20.14 7.21 -13.61
N ASP A 863 20.60 6.45 -14.62
CA ASP A 863 21.69 6.87 -15.49
C ASP A 863 21.29 7.98 -16.49
N ASP A 864 22.27 8.48 -17.24
CA ASP A 864 22.12 9.55 -18.25
C ASP A 864 21.07 9.27 -19.35
N ARG A 865 20.66 8.00 -19.50
CA ARG A 865 19.67 7.51 -20.47
C ARG A 865 18.37 7.03 -19.83
N GLY A 866 18.22 7.14 -18.51
CA GLY A 866 17.03 6.77 -17.76
C GLY A 866 16.95 5.29 -17.36
N HIS A 867 18.06 4.56 -17.34
CA HIS A 867 18.10 3.21 -16.75
C HIS A 867 18.18 3.30 -15.23
N VAL A 868 17.39 2.51 -14.50
CA VAL A 868 17.52 2.41 -13.04
C VAL A 868 18.80 1.69 -12.67
N VAL A 869 19.61 2.31 -11.81
CA VAL A 869 20.92 1.85 -11.33
C VAL A 869 20.83 1.19 -9.95
N ASP A 870 20.12 1.82 -9.03
CA ASP A 870 19.91 1.41 -7.62
C ASP A 870 18.56 1.99 -7.19
N ALA A 871 17.80 1.26 -6.37
CA ALA A 871 16.60 1.82 -5.73
C ALA A 871 16.20 1.09 -4.44
N LEU A 872 15.86 1.90 -3.43
CA LEU A 872 15.43 1.46 -2.10
C LEU A 872 14.06 2.04 -1.74
N ASN A 873 13.30 1.29 -0.95
CA ASN A 873 12.17 1.82 -0.17
C ASN A 873 12.62 2.00 1.29
N TRP A 874 12.00 2.93 2.02
CA TRP A 874 12.21 3.06 3.47
C TRP A 874 10.88 3.25 4.22
N GLY A 875 10.83 2.76 5.46
CA GLY A 875 9.68 2.82 6.38
C GLY A 875 8.42 2.04 5.96
N SER A 876 8.29 1.67 4.68
CA SER A 876 7.25 0.79 4.11
C SER A 876 7.62 0.46 2.65
N VAL A 877 6.93 -0.50 2.01
CA VAL A 877 7.13 -0.79 0.57
C VAL A 877 6.37 0.21 -0.31
N VAL A 878 7.05 1.28 -0.74
CA VAL A 878 6.44 2.42 -1.48
C VAL A 878 6.46 2.26 -3.00
N ASN A 879 7.48 1.62 -3.58
CA ASN A 879 7.50 1.26 -5.00
C ASN A 879 8.08 -0.15 -5.20
N PRO A 880 7.26 -1.21 -5.07
CA PRO A 880 7.71 -2.61 -5.09
C PRO A 880 8.32 -3.08 -6.41
N MET A 881 8.16 -2.31 -7.49
CA MET A 881 8.70 -2.67 -8.81
C MET A 881 10.13 -2.19 -9.04
N LEU A 882 10.56 -1.18 -8.26
CA LEU A 882 11.90 -0.63 -8.35
C LEU A 882 12.77 -1.04 -7.16
N SER A 883 12.21 -1.45 -6.03
CA SER A 883 13.02 -1.91 -4.90
C SER A 883 13.77 -3.21 -5.18
N GLU A 884 14.97 -3.28 -4.60
CA GLU A 884 15.69 -4.51 -4.32
C GLU A 884 15.04 -5.29 -3.15
N GLY A 885 15.23 -6.62 -3.13
CA GLY A 885 14.71 -7.55 -2.13
C GLY A 885 13.38 -8.25 -2.48
N PHE A 886 12.97 -9.20 -1.64
CA PHE A 886 11.70 -9.92 -1.78
C PHE A 886 10.67 -9.40 -0.77
N HIS A 887 9.51 -8.94 -1.26
CA HIS A 887 8.50 -8.25 -0.46
C HIS A 887 7.42 -9.14 0.17
N GLY A 888 7.46 -10.47 -0.05
CA GLY A 888 6.45 -11.42 0.41
C GLY A 888 7.01 -12.55 1.28
N GLN A 889 8.01 -12.26 2.11
CA GLN A 889 8.46 -13.19 3.16
C GLN A 889 7.29 -13.49 4.11
N SER A 890 7.27 -14.66 4.74
CA SER A 890 6.08 -15.16 5.43
C SER A 890 6.37 -15.76 6.79
N GLY A 891 5.64 -15.27 7.79
CA GLY A 891 5.92 -15.53 9.20
C GLY A 891 5.48 -14.37 10.10
N LEU A 892 5.84 -14.48 11.38
CA LEU A 892 5.68 -13.39 12.36
C LEU A 892 6.66 -12.26 12.07
N ASP A 893 6.22 -11.01 12.23
CA ASP A 893 7.00 -9.78 12.02
C ASP A 893 7.49 -9.51 10.58
N GLU A 894 7.03 -10.26 9.58
CA GLU A 894 7.45 -10.14 8.17
C GLU A 894 6.66 -9.06 7.40
N TYR A 895 7.21 -7.85 7.23
CA TYR A 895 6.54 -6.72 6.57
C TYR A 895 7.07 -6.38 5.15
N GLY A 896 7.87 -7.26 4.57
CA GLY A 896 8.43 -7.10 3.21
C GLY A 896 9.64 -6.16 3.15
N ASN A 897 10.39 -6.21 2.04
CA ASN A 897 11.72 -5.58 1.97
C ASN A 897 11.70 -4.04 1.88
N TYR A 898 12.20 -3.36 2.91
CA TYR A 898 12.49 -1.93 2.92
C TYR A 898 13.54 -1.60 3.99
N VAL A 899 14.19 -0.43 3.89
CA VAL A 899 15.10 0.08 4.92
C VAL A 899 14.28 0.54 6.13
N HIS A 900 14.42 -0.15 7.25
CA HIS A 900 13.83 0.25 8.52
C HIS A 900 14.53 1.51 9.06
N LEU A 901 13.75 2.46 9.59
CA LEU A 901 14.28 3.64 10.29
C LEU A 901 14.02 3.57 11.81
N THR A 902 13.74 2.37 12.32
CA THR A 902 13.41 2.08 13.71
C THR A 902 14.37 1.07 14.32
N VAL A 903 14.80 1.34 15.55
CA VAL A 903 15.26 0.29 16.46
C VAL A 903 14.01 -0.31 17.11
N PRO A 904 13.64 -1.57 16.85
CA PRO A 904 12.36 -2.11 17.26
C PRO A 904 12.28 -2.34 18.78
N GLU A 905 11.72 -1.37 19.51
CA GLU A 905 11.33 -1.54 20.91
C GLU A 905 10.16 -2.54 20.99
N LYS A 906 10.48 -3.83 21.16
CA LYS A 906 9.49 -4.90 21.43
C LYS A 906 8.87 -4.76 22.82
N THR A 907 7.97 -3.79 23.00
CA THR A 907 7.19 -3.63 24.23
C THR A 907 5.98 -4.58 24.23
N PRO A 908 5.61 -5.20 25.38
CA PRO A 908 4.50 -6.17 25.39
C PRO A 908 3.15 -5.60 24.95
N ASP A 909 2.88 -4.34 25.30
CA ASP A 909 1.58 -3.67 25.19
C ASP A 909 1.45 -2.76 23.93
N ARG A 910 2.53 -2.58 23.17
CA ARG A 910 2.53 -1.94 21.84
C ARG A 910 3.41 -2.75 20.89
N ARG A 911 2.77 -3.62 20.11
CA ARG A 911 3.44 -4.47 19.09
C ARG A 911 3.11 -4.09 17.65
N PHE A 912 2.28 -3.07 17.44
CA PHE A 912 2.37 -2.28 16.22
C PHE A 912 3.46 -1.23 16.42
N GLU A 913 4.55 -1.33 15.67
CA GLU A 913 5.12 -0.11 15.10
C GLU A 913 4.09 0.42 14.11
N ASP A 914 3.24 1.35 14.55
CA ASP A 914 2.57 2.24 13.59
C ASP A 914 3.69 3.09 12.96
N PRO A 915 4.01 2.94 11.67
CA PRO A 915 5.05 3.75 11.04
C PRO A 915 4.69 5.24 10.99
N ASN A 916 3.42 5.60 11.25
CA ASN A 916 2.95 6.98 11.39
C ASN A 916 3.12 7.54 12.83
N SER A 917 3.62 6.73 13.77
CA SER A 917 3.85 7.15 15.16
C SER A 917 4.84 8.32 15.24
N PRO A 918 4.52 9.44 15.91
CA PRO A 918 5.39 10.62 15.93
C PRO A 918 6.69 10.45 16.75
N VAL A 919 6.91 9.28 17.38
CA VAL A 919 8.14 8.98 18.16
C VAL A 919 9.37 8.84 17.26
N MET A 920 9.18 8.46 15.99
CA MET A 920 10.21 8.05 15.03
C MET A 920 11.28 9.12 14.76
N LEU A 921 10.89 10.40 14.70
CA LEU A 921 11.76 11.50 14.27
C LEU A 921 12.61 12.13 15.39
N SER A 922 12.73 11.47 16.54
CA SER A 922 13.24 12.06 17.79
C SER A 922 14.74 11.90 18.05
N SER A 923 15.50 11.24 17.16
CA SER A 923 16.95 11.01 17.32
C SER A 923 17.72 11.17 15.99
N ASP A 924 19.01 11.49 16.07
CA ASP A 924 19.91 11.54 14.91
C ASP A 924 20.14 10.12 14.40
N LEU A 925 19.49 9.78 13.28
CA LEU A 925 19.51 8.45 12.71
C LEU A 925 19.75 8.55 11.20
N SER A 926 20.88 8.02 10.77
CA SER A 926 21.14 7.64 9.39
C SER A 926 20.99 6.14 9.19
N ALA A 927 20.58 5.75 7.98
CA ALA A 927 20.59 4.38 7.50
C ALA A 927 21.61 4.24 6.37
N GLY A 928 22.54 3.30 6.48
CA GLY A 928 23.63 3.13 5.52
C GLY A 928 23.96 1.68 5.20
N ARG A 929 24.32 1.46 3.93
CA ARG A 929 24.65 0.20 3.28
C ARG A 929 26.01 -0.29 3.80
N TYR A 930 26.06 -1.45 4.46
CA TYR A 930 27.24 -1.87 5.25
C TYR A 930 27.77 -3.28 4.89
N PRO A 931 29.08 -3.43 4.61
CA PRO A 931 30.05 -2.37 4.30
C PRO A 931 29.67 -1.51 3.08
N ASP A 932 30.39 -0.40 2.84
CA ASP A 932 30.03 0.59 1.82
C ASP A 932 29.66 -0.01 0.47
N GLY A 933 28.46 0.31 0.00
CA GLY A 933 27.92 -0.12 -1.29
C GLY A 933 27.74 -1.62 -1.46
N VAL A 934 27.84 -2.43 -0.39
CA VAL A 934 27.55 -3.87 -0.48
C VAL A 934 26.08 -4.07 -0.86
N ASP A 935 25.90 -4.81 -1.95
CA ASP A 935 24.63 -4.98 -2.63
C ASP A 935 24.42 -6.47 -2.89
N SER A 936 23.34 -7.01 -2.33
CA SER A 936 22.87 -8.37 -2.53
C SER A 936 21.49 -8.41 -3.20
N ASP A 937 21.07 -7.32 -3.86
CA ASP A 937 19.70 -7.02 -4.25
C ASP A 937 18.73 -7.23 -3.04
N ASP A 938 19.05 -6.75 -1.84
CA ASP A 938 18.21 -6.90 -0.62
C ASP A 938 18.45 -5.78 0.43
N ASN A 939 17.53 -4.81 0.51
CA ASN A 939 17.69 -3.64 1.38
C ASN A 939 17.73 -3.96 2.89
N ILE A 940 17.05 -5.01 3.35
CA ILE A 940 17.05 -5.41 4.77
C ILE A 940 18.39 -6.05 5.16
N LYS A 941 19.03 -6.78 4.24
CA LYS A 941 20.36 -7.37 4.48
C LYS A 941 21.48 -6.34 4.34
N ASP A 942 21.34 -5.44 3.37
CA ASP A 942 22.40 -4.53 2.95
C ASP A 942 22.49 -3.27 3.83
N PHE A 943 21.36 -2.70 4.28
CA PHE A 943 21.35 -1.48 5.11
C PHE A 943 21.37 -1.77 6.62
N ARG A 944 21.98 -0.85 7.36
CA ARG A 944 21.96 -0.78 8.82
C ARG A 944 21.59 0.63 9.27
N ILE A 945 20.95 0.71 10.43
CA ILE A 945 20.80 1.95 11.19
C ILE A 945 21.79 2.00 12.36
N GLN A 946 22.03 3.21 12.86
CA GLN A 946 22.68 3.41 14.14
C GLN A 946 21.83 2.76 15.23
N LYS A 947 22.46 2.04 16.17
CA LYS A 947 21.74 1.43 17.30
C LYS A 947 21.60 2.49 18.38
N THR A 948 20.38 2.94 18.61
CA THR A 948 20.06 3.83 19.73
C THR A 948 19.65 3.06 20.97
N ALA A 949 20.16 3.50 22.12
CA ALA A 949 19.62 3.24 23.45
C ALA A 949 19.32 4.58 24.13
N ASN A 950 18.63 4.57 25.27
CA ASN A 950 18.39 5.78 26.07
C ASN A 950 18.87 5.57 27.51
N LEU A 951 19.54 6.58 28.05
CA LEU A 951 19.93 6.66 29.45
C LEU A 951 18.65 6.71 30.31
N LEU A 952 18.47 5.75 31.21
CA LEU A 952 17.24 5.60 32.00
C LEU A 952 17.21 6.48 33.25
N LYS A 953 18.38 6.90 33.76
CA LYS A 953 18.56 7.67 34.99
C LYS A 953 19.73 8.64 34.83
N ASP A 954 19.62 9.83 35.44
CA ASP A 954 20.67 10.85 35.41
C ASP A 954 22.06 10.26 35.75
N ALA A 955 23.07 10.64 34.96
CA ALA A 955 24.46 10.27 35.15
C ALA A 955 25.31 11.54 35.30
N HIS A 956 26.23 11.57 36.26
CA HIS A 956 27.00 12.77 36.60
C HIS A 956 28.46 12.64 36.18
N ALA A 957 29.12 13.76 35.90
CA ALA A 957 30.54 13.80 35.55
C ALA A 957 31.39 13.03 36.59
N GLY A 958 32.17 12.06 36.10
CA GLY A 958 32.90 11.08 36.92
C GLY A 958 32.20 9.72 37.11
N SER A 959 31.02 9.50 36.53
CA SER A 959 30.34 8.19 36.58
C SER A 959 30.97 7.19 35.60
N ASP A 960 31.44 6.05 36.10
CA ASP A 960 31.97 4.94 35.28
C ASP A 960 30.92 3.87 34.95
N THR A 961 29.69 4.07 35.39
CA THR A 961 28.57 3.13 35.28
C THR A 961 27.28 3.91 35.03
N ILE A 962 26.49 3.50 34.04
CA ILE A 962 25.23 4.14 33.63
C ILE A 962 24.09 3.12 33.60
N VAL A 963 22.84 3.58 33.65
CA VAL A 963 21.64 2.74 33.73
C VAL A 963 20.81 2.88 32.46
N ILE A 964 20.41 1.78 31.83
CA ILE A 964 19.64 1.76 30.57
C ILE A 964 18.52 0.72 30.60
N LYS A 965 17.53 0.87 29.72
CA LYS A 965 16.33 0.00 29.64
C LYS A 965 16.60 -1.31 28.90
N ASP A 966 17.19 -1.26 27.71
CA ASP A 966 17.44 -2.40 26.84
C ASP A 966 18.91 -2.45 26.41
N VAL A 967 19.41 -3.65 26.11
CA VAL A 967 20.79 -3.94 25.67
C VAL A 967 20.83 -4.70 24.34
N ASN A 968 19.70 -4.84 23.65
CA ASN A 968 19.63 -5.46 22.33
C ASN A 968 20.64 -4.81 21.35
N GLY A 969 21.47 -5.65 20.72
CA GLY A 969 22.51 -5.22 19.80
C GLY A 969 23.81 -4.69 20.41
N LEU A 970 23.84 -4.38 21.72
CA LEU A 970 25.03 -3.86 22.42
C LEU A 970 26.13 -4.92 22.57
N ARG A 971 27.40 -4.50 22.53
CA ARG A 971 28.56 -5.40 22.68
C ARG A 971 29.65 -4.79 23.57
N ILE A 972 30.36 -5.64 24.30
CA ILE A 972 31.58 -5.23 25.02
C ILE A 972 32.66 -4.81 24.00
N GLY A 973 33.32 -3.70 24.27
CA GLY A 973 34.29 -3.04 23.39
C GLY A 973 33.66 -2.04 22.40
N GLN A 974 32.32 -2.01 22.26
CA GLN A 974 31.62 -1.09 21.37
C GLN A 974 31.69 0.35 21.91
N HIS A 975 31.86 1.31 21.01
CA HIS A 975 31.82 2.73 21.31
C HIS A 975 30.40 3.27 21.10
N PHE A 976 30.08 4.37 21.77
CA PHE A 976 28.79 5.05 21.75
C PHE A 976 28.98 6.56 21.95
N THR A 977 28.18 7.39 21.30
CA THR A 977 27.99 8.80 21.66
C THR A 977 26.82 8.90 22.63
N LEU A 978 27.05 9.41 23.84
CA LEU A 978 26.03 9.71 24.84
C LEU A 978 25.67 11.21 24.80
N GLY A 979 24.38 11.56 24.82
CA GLY A 979 23.88 12.93 24.80
C GLY A 979 23.71 13.52 23.39
N ARG A 980 23.48 14.84 23.29
CA ARG A 980 23.21 15.55 22.02
C ARG A 980 24.07 16.81 21.86
N GLY A 981 24.41 17.14 20.61
CA GLY A 981 25.06 18.41 20.25
C GLY A 981 26.35 18.68 21.03
N ALA A 982 26.50 19.90 21.55
CA ALA A 982 27.68 20.32 22.31
C ALA A 982 27.87 19.53 23.63
N GLU A 983 26.80 18.98 24.21
CA GLU A 983 26.87 18.17 25.43
C GLU A 983 27.12 16.69 25.15
N ALA A 984 27.19 16.24 23.89
CA ALA A 984 27.52 14.86 23.57
C ALA A 984 28.97 14.48 23.92
N GLU A 985 29.21 13.25 24.36
CA GLU A 985 30.57 12.69 24.54
C GLU A 985 30.67 11.21 24.13
N GLU A 986 31.88 10.72 23.89
CA GLU A 986 32.16 9.35 23.46
C GLU A 986 32.47 8.45 24.66
N ILE A 987 31.76 7.32 24.75
CA ILE A 987 31.90 6.30 25.80
C ILE A 987 32.14 4.93 25.16
N GLN A 988 32.83 4.03 25.86
CA GLN A 988 33.02 2.64 25.44
C GLN A 988 32.38 1.68 26.44
N ILE A 989 31.63 0.68 25.97
CA ILE A 989 31.03 -0.35 26.83
C ILE A 989 32.12 -1.34 27.27
N ALA A 990 32.47 -1.36 28.55
CA ALA A 990 33.42 -2.31 29.13
C ALA A 990 32.73 -3.57 29.70
N VAL A 991 31.53 -3.44 30.28
CA VAL A 991 30.74 -4.56 30.79
C VAL A 991 29.25 -4.27 30.62
N ILE A 992 28.47 -5.28 30.21
CA ILE A 992 27.00 -5.26 30.25
C ILE A 992 26.54 -6.03 31.49
N GLY A 993 25.70 -5.41 32.32
CA GLY A 993 25.18 -6.00 33.56
C GLY A 993 24.09 -7.05 33.36
N GLU A 994 23.69 -7.68 34.48
CA GLU A 994 22.53 -8.56 34.52
C GLU A 994 21.21 -7.77 34.41
N LEU A 995 20.07 -8.47 34.39
CA LEU A 995 18.75 -7.83 34.34
C LEU A 995 18.26 -7.56 35.76
N GLU A 996 18.00 -6.29 36.06
CA GLU A 996 17.45 -5.84 37.33
C GLU A 996 16.01 -5.32 37.11
N GLU A 997 15.16 -5.34 38.15
CA GLU A 997 13.82 -4.75 38.11
C GLU A 997 13.66 -3.70 39.21
N GLU A 998 13.16 -2.52 38.84
CA GLU A 998 12.66 -1.54 39.81
C GLU A 998 11.14 -1.73 39.98
N VAL A 999 10.69 -1.86 41.24
CA VAL A 999 9.29 -2.18 41.57
C VAL A 999 8.62 -1.01 42.29
N VAL A 1000 7.91 -0.17 41.53
CA VAL A 1000 7.20 1.00 42.06
C VAL A 1000 5.75 0.64 42.37
N THR A 1001 5.34 0.78 43.64
CA THR A 1001 3.97 0.47 44.08
C THR A 1001 3.18 1.76 44.30
N LEU A 1002 2.33 2.12 43.32
CA LEU A 1002 1.46 3.29 43.39
C LEU A 1002 0.12 2.92 44.05
N LYS A 1003 -0.41 3.79 44.91
CA LYS A 1003 -1.71 3.61 45.58
C LYS A 1003 -2.68 4.72 45.22
N PHE A 1004 -3.87 4.33 44.79
CA PHE A 1004 -4.96 5.22 44.38
C PHE A 1004 -6.22 4.84 45.17
N GLY A 1005 -6.36 5.41 46.37
CA GLY A 1005 -7.42 5.04 47.30
C GLY A 1005 -7.30 3.57 47.76
N SER A 1006 -8.30 2.75 47.43
CA SER A 1006 -8.30 1.30 47.67
C SER A 1006 -7.47 0.50 46.65
N TRP A 1007 -7.19 1.06 45.48
CA TRP A 1007 -6.46 0.37 44.41
C TRP A 1007 -4.94 0.51 44.57
N THR A 1008 -4.21 -0.53 44.17
CA THR A 1008 -2.74 -0.55 44.13
C THR A 1008 -2.28 -1.01 42.76
N ARG A 1009 -1.48 -0.19 42.06
CA ARG A 1009 -0.83 -0.54 40.79
C ARG A 1009 0.65 -0.76 41.06
N VAL A 1010 1.13 -1.98 40.80
CA VAL A 1010 2.56 -2.30 40.80
C VAL A 1010 3.09 -2.08 39.39
N ILE A 1011 4.09 -1.23 39.25
CA ILE A 1011 4.86 -1.02 38.03
C ILE A 1011 6.20 -1.75 38.22
N ARG A 1012 6.55 -2.62 37.27
CA ARG A 1012 7.88 -3.23 37.17
C ARG A 1012 8.59 -2.58 35.99
N THR A 1013 9.76 -1.99 36.24
CA THR A 1013 10.61 -1.41 35.20
C THR A 1013 11.89 -2.24 35.13
N PRO A 1014 12.02 -3.17 34.16
CA PRO A 1014 13.29 -3.85 33.93
C PRO A 1014 14.34 -2.86 33.41
N TYR A 1015 15.58 -3.03 33.85
CA TYR A 1015 16.73 -2.24 33.44
C TYR A 1015 18.03 -3.04 33.55
N ARG A 1016 19.12 -2.50 32.98
CA ARG A 1016 20.48 -3.00 33.14
C ARG A 1016 21.45 -1.86 33.45
N THR A 1017 22.61 -2.22 33.97
CA THR A 1017 23.76 -1.33 34.09
C THR A 1017 24.74 -1.58 32.94
N LEU A 1018 25.39 -0.52 32.45
CA LEU A 1018 26.60 -0.61 31.65
C LEU A 1018 27.77 -0.04 32.45
N LYS A 1019 28.86 -0.79 32.55
CA LYS A 1019 30.14 -0.24 32.99
C LYS A 1019 30.91 0.25 31.78
N LEU A 1020 31.49 1.45 31.89
CA LEU A 1020 32.20 2.13 30.83
C LEU A 1020 33.72 1.90 30.92
N GLY A 1021 34.41 1.98 29.79
CA GLY A 1021 35.87 1.89 29.69
C GLY A 1021 36.60 3.12 30.26
N SER A 1022 35.89 4.23 30.45
CA SER A 1022 36.33 5.43 31.18
C SER A 1022 35.10 6.15 31.76
N PRO A 1023 35.23 6.93 32.84
CA PRO A 1023 34.12 7.70 33.38
C PRO A 1023 33.71 8.84 32.44
N ILE A 1024 32.41 9.17 32.42
CA ILE A 1024 31.88 10.31 31.66
C ILE A 1024 32.42 11.64 32.18
N MET A 1025 32.62 12.61 31.29
CA MET A 1025 33.19 13.94 31.56
C MET A 1025 32.11 14.99 31.87
N LYS A 1026 30.87 14.77 31.44
CA LYS A 1026 29.72 15.68 31.53
C LYS A 1026 28.59 15.11 32.38
N ASN A 1027 27.55 15.92 32.57
CA ASN A 1027 26.30 15.49 33.21
C ASN A 1027 25.27 15.17 32.12
N HIS A 1028 24.59 14.04 32.26
CA HIS A 1028 23.55 13.55 31.36
C HIS A 1028 22.27 13.27 32.13
N SER A 1029 21.11 13.46 31.49
CA SER A 1029 19.80 13.28 32.11
C SER A 1029 19.12 11.99 31.67
N GLY A 1030 18.24 11.44 32.52
CA GLY A 1030 17.34 10.36 32.12
C GLY A 1030 16.49 10.78 30.93
N GLY A 1031 16.65 10.09 29.80
CA GLY A 1031 16.11 10.46 28.49
C GLY A 1031 17.18 10.86 27.45
N ASP A 1032 18.44 11.06 27.84
CA ASP A 1032 19.52 11.31 26.89
C ASP A 1032 19.79 10.09 25.99
N PRO A 1033 19.95 10.27 24.67
CA PRO A 1033 20.20 9.18 23.75
C PRO A 1033 21.64 8.67 23.85
N MET A 1034 21.83 7.44 23.41
CA MET A 1034 23.12 6.81 23.15
C MET A 1034 23.08 6.20 21.75
N SER A 1035 23.90 6.64 20.78
CA SER A 1035 24.05 5.98 19.47
C SER A 1035 25.44 5.37 19.30
N ASP A 1036 25.55 4.17 18.71
CA ASP A 1036 26.85 3.48 18.62
C ASP A 1036 27.84 4.16 17.68
N HIS A 1037 27.36 4.52 16.48
CA HIS A 1037 28.13 5.22 15.47
C HIS A 1037 27.39 6.47 15.03
N LYS A 1038 28.10 7.58 14.89
CA LYS A 1038 27.57 8.81 14.28
C LYS A 1038 27.34 8.60 12.77
N PRO A 1039 26.50 9.42 12.11
CA PRO A 1039 26.49 9.49 10.65
C PRO A 1039 27.90 9.78 10.13
N THR A 1040 28.25 9.23 8.97
CA THR A 1040 29.59 9.40 8.36
C THR A 1040 29.52 10.01 6.96
N PRO A 1041 28.79 11.13 6.75
CA PRO A 1041 28.57 11.68 5.41
C PRO A 1041 29.89 12.03 4.70
N GLY A 1042 30.17 11.41 3.56
CA GLY A 1042 31.42 11.54 2.80
C GLY A 1042 32.54 10.59 3.26
N ALA A 1043 32.26 9.60 4.11
CA ALA A 1043 33.25 8.70 4.72
C ALA A 1043 32.68 7.27 4.96
N PRO A 1044 33.55 6.25 5.13
CA PRO A 1044 33.12 4.85 5.26
C PRO A 1044 32.14 4.56 6.41
N ASN A 1045 31.04 3.87 6.08
CA ASN A 1045 30.00 3.44 7.01
C ASN A 1045 30.55 2.54 8.13
N CYS A 1046 30.20 2.84 9.38
CA CYS A 1046 30.83 2.24 10.58
C CYS A 1046 29.93 1.31 11.45
N TYR A 1047 28.70 0.97 11.01
CA TYR A 1047 27.60 0.30 11.76
C TYR A 1047 27.78 -1.16 12.25
#